data_AF-A0A4Z1JUK0-F1
#
_entry.id   AF-A0A4Z1JUK0-F1
#
_cell.length_a   1.000
_cell.length_b   1.000
_cell.length_c   1.000
_cell.angle_alpha   90.00
_cell.angle_beta   90.00
_cell.angle_gamma   90.00
#
_symmetry.space_group_name_H-M   'P 1'
#
loop_
_entity.id
_entity.type
_entity.pdbx_description
1 polymer ?
#
loop_
_entity_poly.entity_id
_entity_poly.type
_entity_poly.pdbx_seq_one_letter_code
_entity_poly.pdbx_strand_id
1 'polypeptide(L)'
;MSAQAVDQATSVTVESKKAAIEQLNKEGNFLFGCKELSEALDKFTSPEYFRIGNDVAEPLSVEVPKDSLKKGDIISFFFAGIGDARHLYATIIDLHESGNKTTATPRKYHFVANDLNMCSLTRNLIIWTLLDELSALDHGSDQGLMVLTTIFFIYRPIIMPGYVYKFLCATMEAILAKLDKVIQGTRDKLSQKSLLHDYRDTSKVCTEEKEFYAKYALVYPPEKMILSQEPRLKKLITKALKEKRYSNKLRKYLAKNWKFNPTMMDQNWYRNTLRKYGHSKGYSFEINPFSAIWHFQDTWKGTEPSSLFDHVAPTFKRAANAIKEMKGIFCVEALCGDVTEIAEWFHFDCSPTRVSRSPEFPKSFDCIHMSNIPDYIGGHLSTFLYVFPLLKIGTSSYLKSNCLRNPGSWDCLEAFLADYQCITDKEMLRKLTGVIAALEPGKDELLPLIKYNSYSREALDSQDAWSALLPQAEFQKWFYTLFFRIALPHNVDISKTDAIILSPLNLTVLFRLIDQLHNHGYPSHWMSEIIYNIIENKVASTCRPPRATPTTVSALMRQYKLKKLCTGPFADEIATLTRIFSPILPFVLESQKIPSQEDIHKYTFPLEKMYTVQEMPNNLTLLFWSDKLFREVGQVGFCAMYQNIRPLLDPTWGDEMDAQFKGIQFKTFREKGMVLWSTIEWNLETSEASAWMPSSLMDRMIRERDWGCGLFRTDTWERCWDKLSLVSNARKGEKWEDDITSVEDIKLAQSIKKGVNLEK
;
A
#
# COMPACT_ATOMS: atom_id res chain seq x y z
N MET A 1 -8.13 57.08 17.84
CA MET A 1 -8.54 57.11 19.25
C MET A 1 -9.87 56.39 19.34
N SER A 2 -10.14 55.40 20.18
CA SER A 2 -9.34 54.53 21.07
C SER A 2 -10.31 53.38 21.43
N ALA A 3 -9.97 52.09 21.32
CA ALA A 3 -9.06 51.33 22.17
C ALA A 3 -9.53 51.22 23.65
N GLN A 4 -9.31 50.03 24.23
CA GLN A 4 -9.55 49.59 25.63
C GLN A 4 -10.94 49.06 25.97
N ALA A 5 -11.06 47.71 26.05
CA ALA A 5 -11.64 46.97 27.19
C ALA A 5 -11.68 45.42 27.03
N VAL A 6 -10.82 44.78 26.22
CA VAL A 6 -10.60 43.31 26.29
C VAL A 6 -9.14 42.97 26.02
N ASP A 7 -8.26 43.24 26.99
CA ASP A 7 -6.88 42.74 26.94
C ASP A 7 -6.27 42.69 28.36
N GLN A 8 -6.11 41.48 28.91
CA GLN A 8 -5.23 41.08 30.03
C GLN A 8 -5.57 39.66 30.54
N ALA A 9 -5.13 38.61 29.82
CA ALA A 9 -4.99 37.24 30.37
C ALA A 9 -4.08 36.30 29.54
N THR A 10 -3.11 36.83 28.78
CA THR A 10 -2.30 36.05 27.82
C THR A 10 -0.80 36.34 27.94
N SER A 11 -0.24 36.09 29.12
CA SER A 11 1.22 36.03 29.34
C SER A 11 1.68 34.66 29.87
N VAL A 12 1.22 33.59 29.21
CA VAL A 12 1.83 32.25 29.34
C VAL A 12 3.13 32.29 28.55
N THR A 13 4.23 32.59 29.25
CA THR A 13 5.56 32.84 28.66
C THR A 13 6.03 31.67 27.80
N VAL A 14 6.88 31.95 26.81
CA VAL A 14 7.49 30.93 25.92
C VAL A 14 8.15 29.80 26.73
N GLU A 15 8.74 30.13 27.89
CA GLU A 15 9.34 29.17 28.81
C GLU A 15 8.31 28.27 29.51
N SER A 16 7.14 28.78 29.88
CA SER A 16 6.06 27.93 30.43
C SER A 16 5.46 26.98 29.38
N LYS A 17 5.43 27.39 28.10
CA LYS A 17 5.11 26.49 26.98
C LYS A 17 6.22 25.47 26.75
N LYS A 18 7.49 25.87 26.84
CA LYS A 18 8.65 24.97 26.75
C LYS A 18 8.66 23.93 27.88
N ALA A 19 8.36 24.35 29.11
CA ALA A 19 8.23 23.47 30.27
C ALA A 19 7.05 22.50 30.14
N ALA A 20 5.90 22.94 29.63
CA ALA A 20 4.78 22.04 29.34
C ALA A 20 5.12 21.01 28.26
N ILE A 21 5.86 21.41 27.21
CA ILE A 21 6.35 20.50 26.16
C ILE A 21 7.39 19.52 26.71
N GLU A 22 8.36 19.98 27.52
CA GLU A 22 9.33 19.10 28.20
C GLU A 22 8.68 18.16 29.21
N GLN A 23 7.58 18.55 29.86
CA GLN A 23 6.86 17.72 30.81
C GLN A 23 5.97 16.68 30.11
N LEU A 24 5.38 17.01 28.95
CA LEU A 24 4.66 16.07 28.10
C LEU A 24 5.61 15.06 27.42
N ASN A 25 6.80 15.51 26.98
CA ASN A 25 7.83 14.64 26.41
C ASN A 25 8.49 13.70 27.44
N LYS A 26 8.30 13.92 28.75
CA LYS A 26 8.87 13.06 29.80
C LYS A 26 8.06 11.80 30.11
N GLU A 27 6.82 11.69 29.62
CA GLU A 27 5.91 10.61 30.04
C GLU A 27 5.25 9.80 28.89
N GLY A 28 5.30 10.26 27.63
CA GLY A 28 4.64 9.58 26.50
C GLY A 28 5.59 8.89 25.51
N ASN A 29 5.56 7.55 25.43
CA ASN A 29 6.29 6.76 24.41
C ASN A 29 5.65 6.82 22.99
N PHE A 30 4.59 7.61 22.80
CA PHE A 30 3.80 7.66 21.58
C PHE A 30 3.50 9.11 21.18
N LEU A 31 4.09 9.56 20.07
CA LEU A 31 3.83 10.86 19.45
C LEU A 31 2.91 10.65 18.25
N PHE A 32 1.72 11.24 18.29
CA PHE A 32 0.64 10.94 17.35
C PHE A 32 0.46 12.03 16.28
N GLY A 33 0.45 11.64 15.01
CA GLY A 33 -0.24 12.37 13.94
C GLY A 33 -1.75 12.36 14.23
N CYS A 34 -2.20 13.31 15.05
CA CYS A 34 -3.53 13.25 15.66
C CYS A 34 -4.67 13.55 14.68
N LYS A 35 -4.43 14.46 13.72
CA LYS A 35 -5.49 15.09 12.95
C LYS A 35 -6.17 14.11 12.00
N GLU A 36 -5.40 13.33 11.24
CA GLU A 36 -5.93 12.31 10.33
C GLU A 36 -6.68 11.22 11.09
N LEU A 37 -6.17 10.80 12.25
CA LEU A 37 -6.75 9.74 13.07
C LEU A 37 -8.13 10.12 13.63
N SER A 38 -8.31 11.33 14.18
CA SER A 38 -9.64 11.79 14.61
C SER A 38 -10.56 12.06 13.42
N GLU A 39 -10.06 12.73 12.38
CA GLU A 39 -10.87 13.02 11.22
C GLU A 39 -11.36 11.73 10.56
N ALA A 40 -10.55 10.69 10.48
CA ALA A 40 -10.92 9.43 9.83
C ALA A 40 -11.75 8.49 10.72
N LEU A 41 -11.57 8.50 12.05
CA LEU A 41 -12.40 7.77 13.03
C LEU A 41 -13.90 8.07 12.88
N ASP A 42 -14.22 9.32 12.58
CA ASP A 42 -15.58 9.78 12.34
C ASP A 42 -16.08 9.58 10.88
N LYS A 43 -15.21 9.11 9.98
CA LYS A 43 -15.43 9.02 8.53
C LYS A 43 -15.56 7.58 7.99
N PHE A 44 -15.62 6.49 8.75
CA PHE A 44 -15.60 5.16 8.11
C PHE A 44 -16.59 4.10 8.61
N THR A 45 -17.42 3.64 7.67
CA THR A 45 -18.02 2.30 7.65
C THR A 45 -17.23 1.43 6.69
N SER A 46 -16.03 1.00 7.08
CA SER A 46 -15.36 -0.10 6.38
C SER A 46 -16.16 -1.39 6.61
N PRO A 47 -16.39 -2.25 5.61
CA PRO A 47 -17.02 -3.55 5.84
C PRO A 47 -16.18 -4.45 6.74
N GLU A 48 -14.87 -4.22 6.74
CA GLU A 48 -13.88 -5.08 7.37
C GLU A 48 -12.67 -4.26 7.80
N TYR A 49 -12.25 -4.41 9.06
CA TYR A 49 -10.96 -3.89 9.52
C TYR A 49 -9.93 -4.97 9.21
N PHE A 50 -8.80 -4.65 8.56
CA PHE A 50 -7.89 -5.66 8.00
C PHE A 50 -7.49 -6.68 9.07
N ARG A 51 -8.04 -7.90 8.93
CA ARG A 51 -8.43 -8.67 10.12
C ARG A 51 -7.21 -9.10 10.92
N ILE A 52 -6.30 -9.85 10.33
CA ILE A 52 -5.05 -10.32 10.94
C ILE A 52 -4.09 -10.62 9.76
N GLY A 53 -2.78 -10.40 9.88
CA GLY A 53 -1.78 -10.78 8.86
C GLY A 53 -1.70 -12.30 8.63
N ASN A 54 -1.25 -12.73 7.45
CA ASN A 54 -1.33 -14.14 6.98
C ASN A 54 -0.02 -14.94 7.11
N ASP A 55 0.94 -14.45 7.89
CA ASP A 55 2.32 -14.95 8.02
C ASP A 55 2.72 -15.24 9.49
N VAL A 56 4.01 -15.45 9.77
CA VAL A 56 4.56 -15.56 11.14
C VAL A 56 5.17 -14.21 11.54
N ALA A 57 5.06 -13.85 12.82
CA ALA A 57 5.69 -12.64 13.36
C ALA A 57 7.22 -12.75 13.35
N GLU A 58 7.87 -12.15 12.35
CA GLU A 58 9.34 -12.02 12.29
C GLU A 58 9.82 -10.65 12.82
N PRO A 59 10.87 -10.59 13.66
CA PRO A 59 11.52 -9.33 14.02
C PRO A 59 12.33 -8.73 12.86
N LEU A 60 12.66 -7.44 12.99
CA LEU A 60 13.72 -6.77 12.23
C LEU A 60 14.97 -6.65 13.11
N SER A 61 16.04 -7.35 12.74
CA SER A 61 17.36 -7.16 13.35
C SER A 61 18.14 -6.08 12.62
N VAL A 62 19.11 -5.43 13.29
CA VAL A 62 20.08 -4.54 12.64
C VAL A 62 21.49 -4.97 13.04
N GLU A 63 22.22 -5.56 12.09
CA GLU A 63 23.62 -5.95 12.28
C GLU A 63 24.54 -4.75 12.08
N VAL A 64 24.58 -3.86 13.06
CA VAL A 64 25.51 -2.72 13.04
C VAL A 64 26.80 -3.09 13.77
N PRO A 65 27.99 -2.94 13.13
CA PRO A 65 29.28 -3.11 13.78
C PRO A 65 29.37 -2.26 15.07
N LYS A 66 29.94 -2.83 16.13
CA LYS A 66 29.98 -2.16 17.46
C LYS A 66 30.72 -0.82 17.43
N ASP A 67 31.65 -0.66 16.49
CA ASP A 67 32.56 0.48 16.41
C ASP A 67 32.06 1.61 15.49
N SER A 68 30.93 1.43 14.79
CA SER A 68 30.38 2.44 13.86
C SER A 68 29.24 3.31 14.42
N LEU A 69 28.67 2.96 15.58
CA LEU A 69 27.60 3.73 16.23
C LEU A 69 28.12 4.63 17.36
N LYS A 70 27.68 5.89 17.37
CA LYS A 70 27.93 6.85 18.43
C LYS A 70 26.80 6.79 19.47
N LYS A 71 27.11 7.28 20.68
CA LYS A 71 26.13 7.38 21.78
C LYS A 71 25.05 8.38 21.41
N GLY A 72 23.80 7.92 21.30
CA GLY A 72 22.64 8.76 20.97
C GLY A 72 22.11 8.57 19.54
N ASP A 73 22.77 7.75 18.71
CA ASP A 73 22.29 7.45 17.36
C ASP A 73 20.89 6.82 17.39
N ILE A 74 20.05 7.21 16.42
CA ILE A 74 18.69 6.71 16.23
C ILE A 74 18.72 5.58 15.20
N ILE A 75 18.40 4.37 15.64
CA ILE A 75 18.08 3.25 14.78
C ILE A 75 16.61 3.36 14.39
N SER A 76 16.32 3.40 13.10
CA SER A 76 15.03 3.76 12.52
C SER A 76 14.46 2.63 11.66
N PHE A 77 13.20 2.29 11.93
CA PHE A 77 12.47 1.20 11.26
C PHE A 77 11.21 1.75 10.61
N PHE A 78 10.88 1.27 9.41
CA PHE A 78 9.63 1.60 8.73
C PHE A 78 8.83 0.33 8.42
N PHE A 79 7.70 0.17 9.09
CA PHE A 79 6.69 -0.86 8.82
C PHE A 79 5.62 -0.28 7.90
N ALA A 80 5.79 -0.48 6.59
CA ALA A 80 4.78 -0.21 5.60
C ALA A 80 3.79 -1.40 5.55
N GLY A 81 2.51 -1.15 5.84
CA GLY A 81 1.50 -2.20 6.00
C GLY A 81 1.59 -2.87 7.37
N ILE A 82 1.54 -2.06 8.45
CA ILE A 82 1.67 -2.54 9.83
C ILE A 82 0.59 -3.56 10.22
N GLY A 83 -0.63 -3.48 9.69
CA GLY A 83 -1.69 -4.46 9.88
C GLY A 83 -2.10 -4.65 11.34
N ASP A 84 -1.65 -5.75 11.96
CA ASP A 84 -1.88 -6.07 13.39
C ASP A 84 -0.66 -5.84 14.29
N ALA A 85 0.39 -5.22 13.74
CA ALA A 85 1.64 -4.85 14.40
C ALA A 85 2.46 -6.03 14.99
N ARG A 86 2.17 -7.29 14.62
CA ARG A 86 2.94 -8.46 15.12
C ARG A 86 4.45 -8.33 14.95
N HIS A 87 4.91 -7.79 13.82
CA HIS A 87 6.33 -7.66 13.49
C HIS A 87 6.98 -6.54 14.31
N LEU A 88 6.24 -5.47 14.61
CA LEU A 88 6.67 -4.43 15.54
C LEU A 88 6.80 -4.99 16.96
N TYR A 89 5.83 -5.79 17.44
CA TYR A 89 5.93 -6.46 18.75
C TYR A 89 7.12 -7.43 18.80
N ALA A 90 7.31 -8.27 17.79
CA ALA A 90 8.46 -9.16 17.68
C ALA A 90 9.79 -8.39 17.69
N THR A 91 9.87 -7.28 16.95
CA THR A 91 11.06 -6.42 16.88
C THR A 91 11.37 -5.75 18.22
N ILE A 92 10.37 -5.20 18.90
CA ILE A 92 10.55 -4.57 20.23
C ILE A 92 11.01 -5.62 21.27
N ILE A 93 10.44 -6.83 21.23
CA ILE A 93 10.85 -7.95 22.10
C ILE A 93 12.29 -8.37 21.80
N ASP A 94 12.67 -8.54 20.52
CA ASP A 94 14.01 -8.95 20.12
C ASP A 94 15.07 -7.88 20.48
N LEU A 95 14.78 -6.59 20.27
CA LEU A 95 15.66 -5.49 20.66
C LEU A 95 15.88 -5.42 22.18
N HIS A 96 14.85 -5.71 22.98
CA HIS A 96 14.99 -5.82 24.43
C HIS A 96 15.85 -7.03 24.84
N GLU A 97 15.56 -8.22 24.29
CA GLU A 97 16.23 -9.48 24.67
C GLU A 97 17.67 -9.60 24.12
N SER A 98 17.98 -8.93 23.00
CA SER A 98 19.32 -8.78 22.47
C SER A 98 20.10 -7.66 23.18
N GLY A 99 19.45 -6.54 23.49
CA GLY A 99 20.03 -5.42 24.24
C GLY A 99 20.60 -5.86 25.59
N ASN A 100 19.86 -6.68 26.34
CA ASN A 100 20.28 -7.28 27.61
C ASN A 100 21.56 -8.14 27.51
N LYS A 101 21.98 -8.55 26.31
CA LYS A 101 23.19 -9.37 26.06
C LYS A 101 24.40 -8.52 25.64
N THR A 102 24.25 -7.21 25.48
CA THR A 102 25.30 -6.32 24.96
C THR A 102 25.56 -5.14 25.89
N THR A 103 26.81 -4.94 26.30
CA THR A 103 27.29 -3.82 27.13
C THR A 103 27.40 -2.48 26.36
N ALA A 104 26.60 -2.30 25.31
CA ALA A 104 26.70 -1.17 24.40
C ALA A 104 26.00 0.09 24.92
N THR A 105 26.37 1.24 24.37
CA THR A 105 25.79 2.55 24.67
C THR A 105 24.27 2.61 24.43
N PRO A 106 23.51 3.43 25.17
CA PRO A 106 22.07 3.52 25.01
C PRO A 106 21.71 4.03 23.61
N ARG A 107 21.00 3.17 22.87
CA ARG A 107 20.48 3.41 21.52
C ARG A 107 19.09 4.03 21.61
N LYS A 108 18.75 4.95 20.71
CA LYS A 108 17.36 5.38 20.50
C LYS A 108 16.76 4.60 19.34
N TYR A 109 15.48 4.28 19.44
CA TYR A 109 14.74 3.55 18.40
C TYR A 109 13.53 4.35 17.90
N HIS A 110 13.38 4.52 16.60
CA HIS A 110 12.21 5.18 16.01
C HIS A 110 11.50 4.23 15.06
N PHE A 111 10.22 3.97 15.32
CA PHE A 111 9.38 3.09 14.50
C PHE A 111 8.34 3.93 13.78
N VAL A 112 8.31 3.89 12.45
CA VAL A 112 7.17 4.35 11.66
C VAL A 112 6.26 3.16 11.37
N ALA A 113 5.01 3.26 11.78
CA ALA A 113 3.94 2.31 11.52
C ALA A 113 2.95 2.93 10.52
N ASN A 114 3.01 2.51 9.25
CA ASN A 114 2.13 2.98 8.20
C ASN A 114 1.10 1.92 7.80
N ASP A 115 -0.12 2.37 7.53
CA ASP A 115 -1.16 1.58 6.87
C ASP A 115 -2.03 2.52 6.02
N LEU A 116 -2.54 2.02 4.89
CA LEU A 116 -3.63 2.69 4.17
C LEU A 116 -4.96 2.52 4.93
N ASN A 117 -5.10 1.44 5.70
CA ASN A 117 -6.28 1.19 6.52
C ASN A 117 -6.15 1.84 7.91
N MET A 118 -6.75 3.02 8.04
CA MET A 118 -6.88 3.76 9.29
C MET A 118 -7.48 2.95 10.46
N CYS A 119 -8.32 1.96 10.18
CA CYS A 119 -8.89 1.11 11.22
C CYS A 119 -7.86 0.12 11.81
N SER A 120 -6.90 -0.35 10.99
CA SER A 120 -5.75 -1.12 11.45
C SER A 120 -4.90 -0.30 12.43
N LEU A 121 -4.57 0.93 12.05
CA LEU A 121 -3.83 1.88 12.91
C LEU A 121 -4.58 2.21 14.20
N THR A 122 -5.89 2.47 14.12
CA THR A 122 -6.75 2.72 15.28
C THR A 122 -6.77 1.55 16.25
N ARG A 123 -6.89 0.31 15.74
CA ARG A 123 -6.82 -0.90 16.59
C ARG A 123 -5.45 -1.00 17.26
N ASN A 124 -4.37 -0.78 16.53
CA ASN A 124 -3.01 -0.88 17.05
C ASN A 124 -2.77 0.21 18.12
N LEU A 125 -3.27 1.43 17.91
CA LEU A 125 -3.25 2.52 18.91
C LEU A 125 -3.93 2.14 20.24
N ILE A 126 -5.08 1.45 20.18
CA ILE A 126 -5.75 0.93 21.38
C ILE A 126 -4.89 -0.13 22.06
N ILE A 127 -4.32 -1.07 21.31
CA ILE A 127 -3.43 -2.12 21.86
C ILE A 127 -2.16 -1.50 22.47
N TRP A 128 -1.54 -0.51 21.83
CA TRP A 128 -0.37 0.20 22.36
C TRP A 128 -0.67 0.94 23.65
N THR A 129 -1.84 1.59 23.74
CA THR A 129 -2.31 2.22 24.99
C THR A 129 -2.49 1.19 26.11
N LEU A 130 -3.08 0.04 25.79
CA LEU A 130 -3.24 -1.07 26.75
C LEU A 130 -1.91 -1.73 27.12
N LEU A 131 -0.93 -1.79 26.21
CA LEU A 131 0.41 -2.30 26.50
C LEU A 131 1.22 -1.35 27.39
N ASP A 132 1.06 -0.04 27.22
CA ASP A 132 1.64 0.98 28.11
C ASP A 132 1.05 0.88 29.53
N GLU A 133 -0.28 0.74 29.64
CA GLU A 133 -0.96 0.45 30.91
C GLU A 133 -0.46 -0.87 31.53
N LEU A 134 -0.37 -1.94 30.75
CA LEU A 134 0.12 -3.24 31.21
C LEU A 134 1.58 -3.18 31.70
N SER A 135 2.44 -2.36 31.07
CA SER A 135 3.84 -2.19 31.45
C SER A 135 4.04 -1.67 32.88
N ALA A 136 3.04 -0.96 33.42
CA ALA A 136 3.02 -0.42 34.78
C ALA A 136 2.40 -1.39 35.82
N LEU A 137 1.77 -2.48 35.39
CA LEU A 137 1.01 -3.40 36.24
C LEU A 137 1.75 -4.73 36.47
N ASP A 138 1.44 -5.40 37.59
CA ASP A 138 1.72 -6.83 37.71
C ASP A 138 0.77 -7.61 36.77
N HIS A 139 1.34 -8.41 35.87
CA HIS A 139 0.61 -9.25 34.92
C HIS A 139 -0.27 -10.33 35.59
N GLY A 140 -0.04 -10.67 36.87
CA GLY A 140 -0.87 -11.58 37.67
C GLY A 140 -2.05 -10.92 38.40
N SER A 141 -1.98 -9.61 38.58
CA SER A 141 -3.02 -8.80 39.24
C SER A 141 -4.35 -8.82 38.48
N ASP A 142 -5.45 -8.49 39.17
CA ASP A 142 -6.78 -8.45 38.55
C ASP A 142 -6.87 -7.40 37.44
N GLN A 143 -6.15 -6.27 37.59
CA GLN A 143 -6.04 -5.22 36.58
C GLN A 143 -5.19 -5.65 35.39
N GLY A 144 -3.96 -6.14 35.63
CA GLY A 144 -3.08 -6.62 34.55
C GLY A 144 -3.71 -7.76 33.73
N LEU A 145 -4.44 -8.66 34.39
CA LEU A 145 -5.19 -9.71 33.71
C LEU A 145 -6.43 -9.19 32.96
N MET A 146 -7.10 -8.13 33.43
CA MET A 146 -8.18 -7.46 32.67
C MET A 146 -7.65 -6.82 31.38
N VAL A 147 -6.50 -6.13 31.46
CA VAL A 147 -5.83 -5.51 30.31
C VAL A 147 -5.41 -6.58 29.29
N LEU A 148 -4.73 -7.64 29.72
CA LEU A 148 -4.37 -8.79 28.87
C LEU A 148 -5.59 -9.47 28.24
N THR A 149 -6.67 -9.66 29.00
CA THR A 149 -7.94 -10.20 28.49
C THR A 149 -8.52 -9.29 27.42
N THR A 150 -8.45 -7.97 27.60
CA THR A 150 -8.94 -6.99 26.63
C THR A 150 -8.13 -7.02 25.33
N ILE A 151 -6.79 -7.01 25.40
CA ILE A 151 -5.93 -7.13 24.22
C ILE A 151 -6.23 -8.43 23.45
N PHE A 152 -6.38 -9.56 24.14
CA PHE A 152 -6.75 -10.84 23.55
C PHE A 152 -8.09 -10.78 22.81
N PHE A 153 -9.12 -10.17 23.41
CA PHE A 153 -10.42 -10.02 22.78
C PHE A 153 -10.45 -8.96 21.67
N ILE A 154 -9.55 -7.97 21.64
CA ILE A 154 -9.38 -7.07 20.48
C ILE A 154 -8.84 -7.83 19.26
N TYR A 155 -7.92 -8.77 19.47
CA TYR A 155 -7.08 -9.33 18.40
C TYR A 155 -7.76 -10.39 17.51
N ARG A 156 -8.76 -11.15 18.02
CA ARG A 156 -9.34 -12.30 17.29
C ARG A 156 -10.86 -12.51 17.37
N PRO A 157 -11.53 -12.49 18.54
CA PRO A 157 -12.91 -12.97 18.64
C PRO A 157 -13.95 -11.98 18.10
N ILE A 158 -14.95 -12.45 17.34
CA ILE A 158 -16.08 -11.62 16.83
C ILE A 158 -16.99 -11.12 17.96
N ILE A 159 -17.05 -11.86 19.06
CA ILE A 159 -17.80 -11.48 20.25
C ILE A 159 -16.91 -11.49 21.48
N MET A 160 -17.20 -10.59 22.41
CA MET A 160 -16.46 -10.42 23.67
C MET A 160 -17.40 -10.39 24.88
N PRO A 161 -16.91 -10.71 26.09
CA PRO A 161 -17.67 -10.55 27.31
C PRO A 161 -18.12 -9.10 27.52
N GLY A 162 -19.29 -8.91 28.13
CA GLY A 162 -19.85 -7.58 28.37
C GLY A 162 -19.01 -6.69 29.30
N TYR A 163 -18.13 -7.27 30.13
CA TYR A 163 -17.18 -6.51 30.96
C TYR A 163 -15.96 -6.03 30.15
N VAL A 164 -15.43 -6.87 29.26
CA VAL A 164 -14.34 -6.49 28.33
C VAL A 164 -14.79 -5.35 27.42
N TYR A 165 -16.00 -5.43 26.87
CA TYR A 165 -16.57 -4.36 26.05
C TYR A 165 -16.64 -3.02 26.78
N LYS A 166 -17.04 -3.01 28.06
CA LYS A 166 -17.06 -1.78 28.87
C LYS A 166 -15.66 -1.22 29.11
N PHE A 167 -14.69 -2.08 29.42
CA PHE A 167 -13.30 -1.67 29.62
C PHE A 167 -12.73 -1.08 28.33
N LEU A 168 -12.93 -1.75 27.18
CA LEU A 168 -12.57 -1.27 25.86
C LEU A 168 -13.18 0.10 25.52
N CYS A 169 -14.48 0.31 25.78
CA CYS A 169 -15.12 1.61 25.59
C CYS A 169 -14.48 2.69 26.46
N ALA A 170 -14.18 2.41 27.74
CA ALA A 170 -13.49 3.36 28.62
C ALA A 170 -12.06 3.68 28.12
N THR A 171 -11.33 2.69 27.58
CA THR A 171 -10.02 2.92 26.94
C THR A 171 -10.17 3.81 25.69
N MET A 172 -11.16 3.55 24.84
CA MET A 172 -11.45 4.37 23.65
C MET A 172 -11.82 5.82 24.05
N GLU A 173 -12.69 6.00 25.04
CA GLU A 173 -13.07 7.31 25.58
C GLU A 173 -11.86 8.05 26.18
N ALA A 174 -10.95 7.35 26.86
CA ALA A 174 -9.72 7.93 27.40
C ALA A 174 -8.72 8.34 26.30
N ILE A 175 -8.62 7.56 25.22
CA ILE A 175 -7.83 7.91 24.02
C ILE A 175 -8.44 9.13 23.34
N LEU A 176 -9.76 9.13 23.09
CA LEU A 176 -10.47 10.26 22.51
C LEU A 176 -10.33 11.52 23.36
N ALA A 177 -10.43 11.44 24.69
CA ALA A 177 -10.24 12.60 25.58
C ALA A 177 -8.80 13.13 25.61
N LYS A 178 -7.79 12.30 25.30
CA LYS A 178 -6.40 12.75 25.06
C LYS A 178 -6.28 13.42 23.68
N LEU A 179 -6.88 12.81 22.65
CA LEU A 179 -6.87 13.29 21.26
C LEU A 179 -7.66 14.60 21.07
N ASP A 180 -8.86 14.74 21.64
CA ASP A 180 -9.70 15.95 21.54
C ASP A 180 -9.01 17.20 22.09
N LYS A 181 -8.16 17.05 23.13
CA LYS A 181 -7.33 18.15 23.65
C LYS A 181 -6.24 18.60 22.67
N VAL A 182 -5.82 17.72 21.76
CA VAL A 182 -4.89 18.03 20.66
C VAL A 182 -5.66 18.52 19.41
N ILE A 183 -6.92 18.12 19.26
CA ILE A 183 -7.70 18.23 18.01
C ILE A 183 -8.74 19.36 18.03
N GLN A 184 -8.95 20.04 19.16
CA GLN A 184 -9.68 21.33 19.20
C GLN A 184 -9.09 22.44 18.30
N GLY A 185 -7.96 22.20 17.63
CA GLY A 185 -7.43 23.04 16.55
C GLY A 185 -7.89 22.72 15.12
N THR A 186 -8.53 21.58 14.81
CA THR A 186 -8.85 21.22 13.39
C THR A 186 -9.77 20.00 13.20
N ARG A 187 -10.66 20.04 12.18
CA ARG A 187 -11.53 18.95 11.65
C ARG A 187 -11.89 19.27 10.15
N ASP A 188 -12.67 18.54 9.33
CA ASP A 188 -13.75 17.57 9.61
C ASP A 188 -14.08 16.54 8.46
N LYS A 189 -15.09 15.70 8.69
CA LYS A 189 -15.68 14.50 8.02
C LYS A 189 -15.98 14.56 6.48
N LEU A 190 -15.89 13.48 5.64
CA LEU A 190 -16.84 12.33 5.42
C LEU A 190 -16.26 11.04 4.70
N SER A 191 -17.09 10.04 4.32
CA SER A 191 -16.82 8.56 4.29
C SER A 191 -17.00 7.72 2.98
N GLN A 192 -16.47 6.45 2.90
CA GLN A 192 -17.10 5.18 2.37
C GLN A 192 -16.13 4.02 1.87
N LYS A 193 -16.66 2.76 1.72
CA LYS A 193 -16.18 1.58 0.89
C LYS A 193 -14.94 0.75 1.43
N SER A 194 -14.57 -0.50 1.02
CA SER A 194 -15.29 -1.74 0.54
C SER A 194 -14.38 -3.03 0.35
N LEU A 195 -14.90 -4.28 0.54
CA LEU A 195 -14.39 -5.65 0.14
C LEU A 195 -13.17 -6.28 0.93
N LEU A 196 -12.75 -7.59 0.88
CA LEU A 196 -13.19 -8.85 0.18
C LEU A 196 -13.00 -10.23 0.98
N HIS A 197 -12.06 -11.15 0.63
CA HIS A 197 -11.87 -12.56 1.15
C HIS A 197 -10.41 -13.10 1.02
N ASP A 198 -9.93 -13.98 1.94
CA ASP A 198 -9.11 -15.22 1.70
C ASP A 198 -8.97 -16.05 3.01
N TYR A 199 -8.60 -17.36 2.97
CA TYR A 199 -8.55 -18.27 4.14
C TYR A 199 -7.65 -19.52 4.00
N ARG A 200 -6.90 -19.88 5.08
CA ARG A 200 -6.28 -21.22 5.28
C ARG A 200 -6.37 -21.64 6.75
N ASP A 201 -6.69 -22.92 7.02
CA ASP A 201 -6.77 -23.49 8.39
C ASP A 201 -5.77 -24.63 8.59
N THR A 202 -5.11 -24.68 9.75
CA THR A 202 -4.27 -25.83 10.14
C THR A 202 -4.25 -26.11 11.67
N SER A 203 -4.05 -27.40 11.98
CA SER A 203 -3.52 -28.00 13.23
C SER A 203 -4.49 -28.42 14.36
N LYS A 204 -4.06 -29.48 15.07
CA LYS A 204 -4.81 -30.33 16.02
C LYS A 204 -4.75 -29.86 17.49
N VAL A 205 -4.53 -28.56 17.74
CA VAL A 205 -4.39 -27.99 19.09
C VAL A 205 -5.70 -27.33 19.54
N CYS A 206 -5.96 -27.28 20.84
CA CYS A 206 -7.20 -26.73 21.44
C CYS A 206 -8.50 -27.40 20.96
N THR A 207 -8.50 -28.70 20.60
CA THR A 207 -9.63 -29.40 19.94
C THR A 207 -10.98 -29.24 20.65
N GLU A 208 -11.03 -29.37 21.98
CA GLU A 208 -12.28 -29.18 22.74
C GLU A 208 -12.78 -27.73 22.72
N GLU A 209 -11.88 -26.75 22.75
CA GLU A 209 -12.23 -25.32 22.64
C GLU A 209 -12.66 -24.97 21.20
N LYS A 210 -12.00 -25.52 20.17
CA LYS A 210 -12.39 -25.40 18.75
C LYS A 210 -13.80 -25.95 18.51
N GLU A 211 -14.09 -27.15 19.00
CA GLU A 211 -15.42 -27.74 18.92
C GLU A 211 -16.49 -26.92 19.65
N PHE A 212 -16.13 -26.26 20.75
CA PHE A 212 -17.05 -25.42 21.52
C PHE A 212 -17.28 -24.07 20.82
N TYR A 213 -16.23 -23.48 20.26
CA TYR A 213 -16.30 -22.28 19.44
C TYR A 213 -17.21 -22.49 18.21
N ALA A 214 -17.03 -23.59 17.47
CA ALA A 214 -17.88 -23.91 16.31
C ALA A 214 -19.39 -24.02 16.66
N LYS A 215 -19.73 -24.37 17.92
CA LYS A 215 -21.12 -24.50 18.39
C LYS A 215 -21.70 -23.19 18.94
N TYR A 216 -20.88 -22.27 19.46
CA TYR A 216 -21.36 -21.10 20.22
C TYR A 216 -20.70 -19.75 19.89
N ALA A 217 -19.72 -19.71 18.98
CA ALA A 217 -18.80 -18.59 18.72
C ALA A 217 -18.07 -18.06 19.98
N LEU A 218 -17.89 -18.93 20.98
CA LEU A 218 -17.38 -18.60 22.31
C LEU A 218 -15.92 -19.05 22.46
N VAL A 219 -15.03 -18.09 22.66
CA VAL A 219 -13.63 -18.29 23.10
C VAL A 219 -13.57 -18.06 24.61
N TYR A 220 -12.81 -18.87 25.36
CA TYR A 220 -12.78 -18.73 26.82
C TYR A 220 -11.95 -17.52 27.27
N PRO A 221 -12.49 -16.62 28.13
CA PRO A 221 -11.66 -15.73 28.93
C PRO A 221 -10.79 -16.53 29.93
N PRO A 222 -9.73 -15.94 30.50
CA PRO A 222 -8.92 -16.59 31.53
C PRO A 222 -9.76 -17.10 32.70
N GLU A 223 -9.44 -18.25 33.28
CA GLU A 223 -10.30 -18.88 34.29
C GLU A 223 -10.58 -17.98 35.50
N LYS A 224 -9.56 -17.26 36.00
CA LYS A 224 -9.68 -16.27 37.07
C LYS A 224 -10.67 -15.14 36.73
N MET A 225 -10.75 -14.74 35.45
CA MET A 225 -11.71 -13.74 34.97
C MET A 225 -13.13 -14.30 34.82
N ILE A 226 -13.31 -15.53 34.29
CA ILE A 226 -14.66 -16.13 34.24
C ILE A 226 -15.21 -16.36 35.65
N LEU A 227 -14.38 -16.83 36.59
CA LEU A 227 -14.81 -17.10 37.97
C LEU A 227 -15.24 -15.84 38.73
N SER A 228 -14.55 -14.72 38.52
CA SER A 228 -14.87 -13.43 39.17
C SER A 228 -15.99 -12.67 38.46
N GLN A 229 -15.92 -12.52 37.13
CA GLN A 229 -16.83 -11.65 36.37
C GLN A 229 -18.09 -12.35 35.84
N GLU A 230 -17.99 -13.64 35.47
CA GLU A 230 -19.13 -14.41 34.93
C GLU A 230 -19.29 -15.82 35.55
N PRO A 231 -19.43 -15.97 36.88
CA PRO A 231 -19.57 -17.28 37.53
C PRO A 231 -20.81 -18.06 37.05
N ARG A 232 -21.82 -17.36 36.54
CA ARG A 232 -22.98 -17.96 35.87
C ARG A 232 -22.63 -18.57 34.51
N LEU A 233 -21.73 -17.94 33.74
CA LEU A 233 -21.25 -18.48 32.47
C LEU A 233 -20.41 -19.74 32.70
N LYS A 234 -19.49 -19.75 33.67
CA LYS A 234 -18.71 -20.96 34.02
C LYS A 234 -19.63 -22.16 34.28
N LYS A 235 -20.67 -21.98 35.10
CA LYS A 235 -21.68 -23.04 35.38
C LYS A 235 -22.42 -23.52 34.10
N LEU A 236 -22.72 -22.63 33.16
CA LEU A 236 -23.35 -22.99 31.88
C LEU A 236 -22.39 -23.72 30.94
N ILE A 237 -21.12 -23.31 30.87
CA ILE A 237 -20.05 -23.96 30.09
C ILE A 237 -19.79 -25.38 30.62
N THR A 238 -19.48 -25.52 31.92
CA THR A 238 -19.23 -26.82 32.55
C THR A 238 -20.40 -27.79 32.35
N LYS A 239 -21.64 -27.28 32.44
CA LYS A 239 -22.83 -28.07 32.15
C LYS A 239 -22.90 -28.51 30.68
N ALA A 240 -22.71 -27.58 29.73
CA ALA A 240 -22.76 -27.89 28.29
C ALA A 240 -21.65 -28.87 27.85
N LEU A 241 -20.44 -28.74 28.40
CA LEU A 241 -19.33 -29.68 28.17
C LEU A 241 -19.66 -31.08 28.71
N LYS A 242 -20.15 -31.18 29.96
CA LYS A 242 -20.56 -32.46 30.57
C LYS A 242 -21.70 -33.14 29.81
N GLU A 243 -22.65 -32.39 29.29
CA GLU A 243 -23.80 -32.91 28.55
C GLU A 243 -23.48 -33.25 27.08
N LYS A 244 -22.32 -32.80 26.55
CA LYS A 244 -21.88 -32.95 25.14
C LYS A 244 -22.96 -32.60 24.09
N ARG A 245 -23.91 -31.72 24.43
CA ARG A 245 -25.08 -31.37 23.62
C ARG A 245 -25.26 -29.85 23.47
N TYR A 246 -26.02 -29.45 22.46
CA TYR A 246 -26.32 -28.04 22.21
C TYR A 246 -27.22 -27.44 23.31
N SER A 247 -26.78 -26.34 23.92
CA SER A 247 -27.44 -25.70 25.05
C SER A 247 -28.11 -24.39 24.63
N ASN A 248 -29.43 -24.46 24.41
CA ASN A 248 -30.26 -23.27 24.18
C ASN A 248 -30.19 -22.26 25.34
N LYS A 249 -29.90 -22.71 26.57
CA LYS A 249 -29.71 -21.83 27.74
C LYS A 249 -28.39 -21.05 27.66
N LEU A 250 -27.31 -21.68 27.20
CA LEU A 250 -26.03 -21.01 26.94
C LEU A 250 -26.15 -20.03 25.76
N ARG A 251 -26.74 -20.45 24.62
CA ARG A 251 -26.99 -19.56 23.47
C ARG A 251 -27.76 -18.30 23.87
N LYS A 252 -28.87 -18.44 24.62
CA LYS A 252 -29.67 -17.30 25.11
C LYS A 252 -28.91 -16.43 26.12
N TYR A 253 -27.98 -17.00 26.90
CA TYR A 253 -27.11 -16.22 27.78
C TYR A 253 -26.12 -15.37 26.98
N LEU A 254 -25.42 -15.97 26.01
CA LEU A 254 -24.45 -15.25 25.17
C LEU A 254 -25.14 -14.12 24.39
N ALA A 255 -26.25 -14.41 23.70
CA ALA A 255 -27.02 -13.42 22.95
C ALA A 255 -27.55 -12.24 23.80
N LYS A 256 -27.66 -12.39 25.12
CA LYS A 256 -28.10 -11.32 26.05
C LYS A 256 -26.94 -10.53 26.66
N ASN A 257 -25.84 -11.20 27.02
CA ASN A 257 -24.80 -10.62 27.89
C ASN A 257 -23.48 -10.34 27.18
N TRP A 258 -23.18 -11.04 26.09
CA TRP A 258 -21.98 -10.82 25.28
C TRP A 258 -22.24 -9.75 24.22
N LYS A 259 -21.15 -9.12 23.74
CA LYS A 259 -21.19 -7.99 22.81
C LYS A 259 -20.46 -8.34 21.52
N PHE A 260 -20.93 -7.77 20.43
CA PHE A 260 -20.22 -7.77 19.16
C PHE A 260 -18.92 -6.96 19.31
N ASN A 261 -17.84 -7.43 18.73
CA ASN A 261 -16.54 -6.79 18.85
C ASN A 261 -16.40 -5.62 17.85
N PRO A 262 -16.36 -4.37 18.33
CA PRO A 262 -16.29 -3.20 17.46
C PRO A 262 -14.89 -2.99 16.84
N THR A 263 -13.86 -3.72 17.26
CA THR A 263 -12.51 -3.65 16.64
C THR A 263 -12.28 -4.73 15.58
N MET A 264 -13.27 -5.59 15.32
CA MET A 264 -13.18 -6.67 14.32
C MET A 264 -14.10 -6.47 13.11
N MET A 265 -15.23 -5.79 13.26
CA MET A 265 -16.20 -5.55 12.18
C MET A 265 -17.19 -4.43 12.54
N ASP A 266 -17.81 -3.77 11.55
CA ASP A 266 -18.95 -2.88 11.79
C ASP A 266 -20.27 -3.67 11.90
N GLN A 267 -21.07 -3.32 12.93
CA GLN A 267 -22.32 -4.01 13.24
C GLN A 267 -23.47 -3.60 12.30
N ASN A 268 -23.45 -2.39 11.76
CA ASN A 268 -24.52 -1.93 10.86
C ASN A 268 -24.32 -2.51 9.46
N TRP A 269 -23.09 -2.55 8.97
CA TRP A 269 -22.69 -3.30 7.79
C TRP A 269 -23.07 -4.78 7.91
N TYR A 270 -22.69 -5.47 9.00
CA TYR A 270 -23.07 -6.87 9.27
C TYR A 270 -24.58 -7.12 9.10
N ARG A 271 -25.42 -6.27 9.71
CA ARG A 271 -26.89 -6.35 9.59
C ARG A 271 -27.39 -6.10 8.17
N ASN A 272 -26.82 -5.12 7.48
CA ASN A 272 -27.23 -4.75 6.13
C ASN A 272 -26.83 -5.81 5.10
N THR A 273 -25.66 -6.43 5.25
CA THR A 273 -25.21 -7.58 4.45
C THR A 273 -26.15 -8.77 4.60
N LEU A 274 -26.50 -9.17 5.83
CA LEU A 274 -27.46 -10.25 6.08
C LEU A 274 -28.85 -9.97 5.48
N ARG A 275 -29.31 -8.71 5.53
CA ARG A 275 -30.57 -8.29 4.89
C ARG A 275 -30.52 -8.35 3.37
N LYS A 276 -29.39 -7.98 2.75
CA LYS A 276 -29.24 -7.88 1.29
C LYS A 276 -29.06 -9.25 0.61
N TYR A 277 -28.36 -10.18 1.25
CA TYR A 277 -28.01 -11.48 0.63
C TYR A 277 -28.73 -12.69 1.26
N GLY A 278 -29.39 -12.51 2.40
CA GLY A 278 -30.14 -13.56 3.10
C GLY A 278 -29.25 -14.62 3.77
N HIS A 279 -29.87 -15.45 4.62
CA HIS A 279 -29.18 -16.56 5.28
C HIS A 279 -28.82 -17.74 4.35
N SER A 280 -29.34 -17.76 3.12
CA SER A 280 -29.21 -18.89 2.18
C SER A 280 -27.96 -18.86 1.30
N LYS A 281 -27.30 -17.70 1.13
CA LYS A 281 -26.04 -17.58 0.38
C LYS A 281 -24.80 -17.62 1.29
N GLY A 282 -24.71 -18.59 2.18
CA GLY A 282 -23.44 -19.00 2.81
C GLY A 282 -22.56 -17.90 3.44
N TYR A 283 -23.12 -16.75 3.84
CA TYR A 283 -22.38 -15.64 4.47
C TYR A 283 -21.91 -16.04 5.87
N SER A 284 -20.84 -16.83 5.92
CA SER A 284 -20.23 -17.29 7.15
C SER A 284 -19.16 -16.30 7.60
N PHE A 285 -19.36 -15.73 8.79
CA PHE A 285 -18.38 -14.87 9.43
C PHE A 285 -17.34 -15.74 10.14
N GLU A 286 -16.69 -16.65 9.40
CA GLU A 286 -15.73 -17.62 9.92
C GLU A 286 -14.37 -16.96 10.21
N ILE A 287 -14.32 -16.12 11.24
CA ILE A 287 -13.05 -15.81 11.89
C ILE A 287 -12.74 -16.98 12.81
N ASN A 288 -11.73 -17.76 12.46
CA ASN A 288 -11.16 -18.81 13.31
C ASN A 288 -10.08 -18.18 14.22
N PRO A 289 -10.37 -17.94 15.51
CA PRO A 289 -9.47 -17.24 16.41
C PRO A 289 -8.21 -18.07 16.71
N PHE A 290 -8.27 -19.40 16.52
CA PHE A 290 -7.17 -20.33 16.81
C PHE A 290 -6.03 -20.27 15.80
N SER A 291 -6.19 -19.61 14.66
CA SER A 291 -5.04 -19.32 13.78
C SER A 291 -4.02 -18.37 14.43
N ALA A 292 -4.36 -17.71 15.56
CA ALA A 292 -3.37 -16.96 16.36
C ALA A 292 -2.29 -17.85 16.98
N ILE A 293 -2.55 -19.15 17.17
CA ILE A 293 -1.57 -20.12 17.70
C ILE A 293 -0.33 -20.13 16.80
N TRP A 294 -0.51 -20.10 15.47
CA TRP A 294 0.58 -20.10 14.50
C TRP A 294 1.34 -18.78 14.46
N HIS A 295 0.64 -17.64 14.50
CA HIS A 295 1.27 -16.31 14.38
C HIS A 295 2.22 -15.96 15.54
N PHE A 296 2.01 -16.58 16.71
CA PHE A 296 2.78 -16.34 17.93
C PHE A 296 3.61 -17.55 18.39
N GLN A 297 3.86 -18.51 17.49
CA GLN A 297 4.48 -19.80 17.81
C GLN A 297 5.75 -19.69 18.65
N ASP A 298 6.66 -18.76 18.32
CA ASP A 298 7.93 -18.58 19.02
C ASP A 298 7.83 -18.03 20.45
N THR A 299 6.64 -17.60 20.89
CA THR A 299 6.44 -17.13 22.27
C THR A 299 5.91 -18.18 23.24
N TRP A 300 5.36 -19.29 22.73
CA TRP A 300 4.82 -20.40 23.53
C TRP A 300 5.50 -21.76 23.24
N LYS A 301 6.34 -21.87 22.21
CA LYS A 301 7.11 -23.07 21.90
C LYS A 301 7.94 -23.53 23.11
N GLY A 302 7.73 -24.78 23.54
CA GLY A 302 8.37 -25.34 24.75
C GLY A 302 7.57 -25.15 26.04
N THR A 303 6.37 -24.57 25.98
CA THR A 303 5.39 -24.57 27.07
C THR A 303 4.26 -25.56 26.78
N GLU A 304 3.36 -25.78 27.75
CA GLU A 304 2.13 -26.57 27.59
C GLU A 304 0.87 -25.68 27.78
N PRO A 305 0.47 -24.88 26.78
CA PRO A 305 -0.71 -24.01 26.88
C PRO A 305 -2.01 -24.81 26.98
N SER A 306 -2.93 -24.40 27.86
CA SER A 306 -4.20 -25.11 28.08
C SER A 306 -5.37 -24.55 27.26
N SER A 307 -5.24 -23.31 26.76
CA SER A 307 -6.29 -22.55 26.09
C SER A 307 -5.71 -21.64 25.01
N LEU A 308 -6.57 -21.12 24.13
CA LEU A 308 -6.15 -20.13 23.15
C LEU A 308 -5.58 -18.85 23.79
N PHE A 309 -6.03 -18.47 24.98
CA PHE A 309 -5.46 -17.34 25.73
C PHE A 309 -4.00 -17.60 26.11
N ASP A 310 -3.68 -18.81 26.58
CA ASP A 310 -2.32 -19.18 27.01
C ASP A 310 -1.31 -19.19 25.85
N HIS A 311 -1.77 -19.42 24.62
CA HIS A 311 -0.95 -19.30 23.41
C HIS A 311 -0.66 -17.84 23.00
N VAL A 312 -1.49 -16.87 23.40
CA VAL A 312 -1.45 -15.49 22.88
C VAL A 312 -0.95 -14.49 23.92
N ALA A 313 -1.32 -14.66 25.19
CA ALA A 313 -0.92 -13.77 26.28
C ALA A 313 0.61 -13.65 26.50
N PRO A 314 1.46 -14.68 26.29
CA PRO A 314 2.91 -14.56 26.45
C PRO A 314 3.55 -13.47 25.57
N THR A 315 3.10 -13.31 24.32
CA THR A 315 3.59 -12.25 23.41
C THR A 315 3.36 -10.87 24.02
N PHE A 316 2.13 -10.57 24.42
CA PHE A 316 1.77 -9.25 24.95
C PHE A 316 2.41 -8.96 26.31
N LYS A 317 2.64 -9.99 27.14
CA LYS A 317 3.45 -9.86 28.37
C LYS A 317 4.92 -9.52 28.06
N ARG A 318 5.54 -10.16 27.07
CA ARG A 318 6.92 -9.85 26.63
C ARG A 318 6.99 -8.44 26.02
N ALA A 319 6.01 -8.04 25.21
CA ALA A 319 5.93 -6.69 24.65
C ALA A 319 5.79 -5.62 25.74
N ALA A 320 4.91 -5.81 26.74
CA ALA A 320 4.74 -4.87 27.85
C ALA A 320 6.01 -4.77 28.73
N ASN A 321 6.69 -5.88 29.00
CA ASN A 321 8.01 -5.86 29.66
C ASN A 321 9.05 -5.09 28.84
N ALA A 322 9.14 -5.34 27.53
CA ALA A 322 10.06 -4.62 26.66
C ALA A 322 9.75 -3.11 26.63
N ILE A 323 8.48 -2.71 26.55
CA ILE A 323 8.04 -1.30 26.63
C ILE A 323 8.44 -0.65 27.96
N LYS A 324 8.31 -1.39 29.08
CA LYS A 324 8.71 -0.93 30.41
C LYS A 324 10.21 -0.63 30.49
N GLU A 325 11.03 -1.59 30.07
CA GLU A 325 12.50 -1.52 30.17
C GLU A 325 13.11 -0.61 29.11
N MET A 326 12.44 -0.40 27.97
CA MET A 326 12.83 0.53 26.90
C MET A 326 12.17 1.91 27.03
N LYS A 327 11.51 2.23 28.14
CA LYS A 327 10.79 3.50 28.33
C LYS A 327 11.71 4.71 28.13
N GLY A 328 11.30 5.66 27.28
CA GLY A 328 12.08 6.85 26.94
C GLY A 328 13.25 6.65 25.98
N ILE A 329 13.50 5.42 25.49
CA ILE A 329 14.48 5.14 24.43
C ILE A 329 13.87 4.66 23.11
N PHE A 330 12.54 4.55 23.00
CA PHE A 330 11.88 4.36 21.72
C PHE A 330 10.66 5.27 21.50
N CYS A 331 10.30 5.48 20.24
CA CYS A 331 9.10 6.17 19.79
C CYS A 331 8.39 5.36 18.69
N VAL A 332 7.07 5.28 18.72
CA VAL A 332 6.24 4.77 17.61
C VAL A 332 5.43 5.92 17.03
N GLU A 333 5.64 6.20 15.74
CA GLU A 333 4.92 7.16 14.92
C GLU A 333 3.92 6.43 14.01
N ALA A 334 2.64 6.81 14.05
CA ALA A 334 1.60 6.22 13.22
C ALA A 334 1.23 7.14 12.05
N LEU A 335 1.31 6.63 10.81
CA LEU A 335 1.01 7.38 9.58
C LEU A 335 -0.04 6.68 8.72
N CYS A 336 -1.20 7.32 8.54
CA CYS A 336 -2.24 6.81 7.65
C CYS A 336 -2.04 7.34 6.22
N GLY A 337 -1.99 6.46 5.23
CA GLY A 337 -1.82 6.85 3.83
C GLY A 337 -1.24 5.73 2.96
N ASP A 338 -1.22 5.93 1.64
CA ASP A 338 -0.57 4.99 0.72
C ASP A 338 0.95 5.01 0.92
N VAL A 339 1.62 3.85 0.83
CA VAL A 339 3.07 3.78 1.09
C VAL A 339 3.89 4.63 0.11
N THR A 340 3.45 4.74 -1.15
CA THR A 340 4.15 5.53 -2.18
C THR A 340 4.01 7.02 -1.91
N GLU A 341 2.83 7.46 -1.48
CA GLU A 341 2.54 8.82 -1.05
C GLU A 341 3.31 9.21 0.22
N ILE A 342 3.37 8.32 1.23
CA ILE A 342 4.17 8.52 2.44
C ILE A 342 5.68 8.53 2.13
N ALA A 343 6.15 7.70 1.19
CA ALA A 343 7.55 7.70 0.77
C ALA A 343 7.92 8.98 0.01
N GLU A 344 7.06 9.45 -0.89
CA GLU A 344 7.18 10.74 -1.58
C GLU A 344 7.20 11.91 -0.57
N TRP A 345 6.35 11.89 0.45
CA TRP A 345 6.39 12.87 1.54
C TRP A 345 7.75 12.85 2.26
N PHE A 346 8.30 11.68 2.58
CA PHE A 346 9.64 11.61 3.19
C PHE A 346 10.76 12.15 2.29
N HIS A 347 10.68 11.96 0.97
CA HIS A 347 11.67 12.47 0.01
C HIS A 347 11.56 13.97 -0.23
N PHE A 348 10.35 14.50 -0.41
CA PHE A 348 10.13 15.87 -0.93
C PHE A 348 9.49 16.83 0.09
N ASP A 349 9.17 16.37 1.31
CA ASP A 349 8.45 17.11 2.37
C ASP A 349 7.05 17.59 1.99
N CYS A 350 6.49 17.06 0.89
CA CYS A 350 5.19 17.41 0.34
C CYS A 350 4.01 16.73 1.06
N SER A 351 3.84 16.98 2.36
CA SER A 351 2.79 16.36 3.19
C SER A 351 1.40 16.45 2.54
N PRO A 352 0.75 15.32 2.18
CA PRO A 352 -0.57 15.34 1.56
C PRO A 352 -1.65 15.84 2.53
N THR A 353 -1.44 15.66 3.82
CA THR A 353 -2.36 16.05 4.90
C THR A 353 -2.11 17.49 5.40
N ARG A 354 -1.05 18.13 4.90
CA ARG A 354 -0.53 19.44 5.34
C ARG A 354 -0.18 19.49 6.84
N VAL A 355 0.07 18.34 7.46
CA VAL A 355 0.50 18.25 8.85
C VAL A 355 2.03 18.28 8.90
N SER A 356 2.60 19.27 9.57
CA SER A 356 4.05 19.35 9.77
C SER A 356 4.52 18.19 10.65
N ARG A 357 5.43 17.37 10.11
CA ARG A 357 6.13 16.33 10.86
C ARG A 357 7.23 16.95 11.72
N SER A 358 7.56 16.33 12.86
CA SER A 358 8.70 16.78 13.66
C SER A 358 10.00 16.70 12.84
N PRO A 359 10.82 17.76 12.78
CA PRO A 359 12.10 17.73 12.07
C PRO A 359 13.12 16.79 12.71
N GLU A 360 12.88 16.36 13.96
CA GLU A 360 13.70 15.36 14.66
C GLU A 360 13.44 13.92 14.18
N PHE A 361 12.33 13.67 13.47
CA PHE A 361 11.95 12.32 13.05
C PHE A 361 12.70 11.88 11.78
N PRO A 362 13.18 10.63 11.72
CA PRO A 362 13.98 10.15 10.59
C PRO A 362 13.17 10.15 9.29
N LYS A 363 13.76 10.68 8.21
CA LYS A 363 13.27 10.53 6.83
C LYS A 363 13.91 9.33 6.10
N SER A 364 14.91 8.70 6.72
CA SER A 364 15.59 7.51 6.20
C SER A 364 15.76 6.43 7.28
N PHE A 365 15.71 5.17 6.88
CA PHE A 365 15.54 4.02 7.77
C PHE A 365 16.68 3.01 7.64
N ASP A 366 17.07 2.38 8.75
CA ASP A 366 18.01 1.27 8.74
C ASP A 366 17.33 0.01 8.18
N CYS A 367 16.07 -0.22 8.57
CA CYS A 367 15.29 -1.38 8.12
C CYS A 367 13.90 -0.97 7.66
N ILE A 368 13.46 -1.51 6.53
CA ILE A 368 12.11 -1.33 6.00
C ILE A 368 11.42 -2.69 5.86
N HIS A 369 10.19 -2.80 6.34
CA HIS A 369 9.34 -3.97 6.23
C HIS A 369 8.11 -3.60 5.43
N MET A 370 7.94 -4.19 4.25
CA MET A 370 6.80 -3.92 3.35
C MET A 370 5.71 -4.99 3.37
N SER A 371 5.84 -6.04 4.18
CA SER A 371 4.90 -7.17 4.16
C SER A 371 4.75 -7.69 2.72
N ASN A 372 3.51 -7.97 2.29
CA ASN A 372 3.16 -8.31 0.92
C ASN A 372 2.61 -7.13 0.08
N ILE A 373 2.88 -5.88 0.48
CA ILE A 373 2.47 -4.69 -0.30
C ILE A 373 2.88 -4.72 -1.79
N PRO A 374 4.07 -5.23 -2.18
CA PRO A 374 4.45 -5.27 -3.60
C PRO A 374 3.41 -5.93 -4.51
N ASP A 375 2.66 -6.91 -4.00
CA ASP A 375 1.57 -7.59 -4.72
C ASP A 375 0.47 -6.64 -5.25
N TYR A 376 0.34 -5.45 -4.66
CA TYR A 376 -0.74 -4.50 -4.92
C TYR A 376 -0.30 -3.18 -5.57
N ILE A 377 1.00 -2.84 -5.52
CA ILE A 377 1.53 -1.54 -5.98
C ILE A 377 2.36 -1.64 -7.27
N GLY A 378 2.34 -2.79 -7.97
CA GLY A 378 3.14 -3.01 -9.18
C GLY A 378 4.50 -3.66 -8.91
N GLY A 379 4.56 -4.51 -7.89
CA GLY A 379 5.73 -5.33 -7.56
C GLY A 379 6.93 -4.53 -7.12
N HIS A 380 8.11 -5.04 -7.48
CA HIS A 380 9.38 -4.42 -7.10
C HIS A 380 9.69 -3.13 -7.85
N LEU A 381 8.95 -2.78 -8.92
CA LEU A 381 9.12 -1.50 -9.61
C LEU A 381 8.86 -0.32 -8.65
N SER A 382 7.66 -0.26 -8.08
CA SER A 382 7.29 0.80 -7.12
C SER A 382 8.08 0.68 -5.81
N THR A 383 8.38 -0.54 -5.37
CA THR A 383 9.21 -0.78 -4.19
C THR A 383 10.58 -0.11 -4.33
N PHE A 384 11.25 -0.28 -5.48
CA PHE A 384 12.60 0.24 -5.69
C PHE A 384 12.62 1.72 -6.12
N LEU A 385 11.54 2.24 -6.69
CA LEU A 385 11.42 3.66 -7.05
C LEU A 385 11.05 4.57 -5.88
N TYR A 386 10.09 4.17 -5.04
CA TYR A 386 9.57 5.03 -3.97
C TYR A 386 10.18 4.70 -2.60
N VAL A 387 10.17 3.42 -2.21
CA VAL A 387 10.43 3.01 -0.82
C VAL A 387 11.90 2.69 -0.56
N PHE A 388 12.56 1.96 -1.45
CA PHE A 388 13.98 1.59 -1.30
C PHE A 388 14.94 2.79 -1.17
N PRO A 389 14.74 3.95 -1.84
CA PRO A 389 15.59 5.11 -1.65
C PRO A 389 15.50 5.72 -0.24
N LEU A 390 14.52 5.34 0.58
CA LEU A 390 14.45 5.71 2.00
C LEU A 390 15.42 4.91 2.88
N LEU A 391 16.08 3.87 2.37
CA LEU A 391 17.13 3.17 3.13
C LEU A 391 18.34 4.10 3.35
N LYS A 392 18.82 4.16 4.59
CA LYS A 392 20.10 4.80 4.92
C LYS A 392 21.22 4.21 4.05
N ILE A 393 22.17 5.06 3.67
CA ILE A 393 23.33 4.63 2.89
C ILE A 393 24.31 3.94 3.84
N GLY A 394 24.49 2.63 3.65
CA GLY A 394 25.38 1.79 4.44
C GLY A 394 25.19 0.31 4.10
N THR A 395 26.13 -0.55 4.55
CA THR A 395 26.11 -1.99 4.26
C THR A 395 25.17 -2.80 5.15
N SER A 396 24.69 -2.23 6.26
CA SER A 396 23.80 -2.89 7.23
C SER A 396 22.31 -2.60 7.02
N SER A 397 21.94 -1.75 6.06
CA SER A 397 20.55 -1.34 5.83
C SER A 397 19.86 -2.20 4.77
N TYR A 398 18.61 -2.61 5.04
CA TYR A 398 17.85 -3.48 4.14
C TYR A 398 16.34 -3.23 4.17
N LEU A 399 15.69 -3.57 3.07
CA LEU A 399 14.24 -3.65 2.92
C LEU A 399 13.85 -5.12 2.80
N LYS A 400 12.76 -5.57 3.45
CA LYS A 400 12.21 -6.92 3.25
C LYS A 400 10.72 -6.93 2.87
N SER A 401 10.36 -7.86 1.98
CA SER A 401 8.99 -8.09 1.51
C SER A 401 8.76 -9.55 1.13
N ASN A 402 7.52 -10.00 1.08
CA ASN A 402 7.11 -11.29 0.52
C ASN A 402 5.99 -11.12 -0.50
N CYS A 403 5.53 -12.23 -1.09
CA CYS A 403 4.35 -12.31 -1.93
C CYS A 403 3.37 -13.31 -1.31
N LEU A 404 2.18 -12.83 -0.94
CA LEU A 404 1.13 -13.65 -0.33
C LEU A 404 -0.18 -13.67 -1.13
N ARG A 405 -0.39 -12.69 -2.03
CA ARG A 405 -1.58 -12.60 -2.88
C ARG A 405 -1.66 -13.74 -3.89
N ASN A 406 -0.56 -13.98 -4.62
CA ASN A 406 -0.52 -14.95 -5.72
C ASN A 406 0.78 -15.79 -5.72
N PRO A 407 1.20 -16.37 -4.58
CA PRO A 407 2.49 -17.05 -4.45
C PRO A 407 2.65 -18.26 -5.39
N GLY A 408 1.55 -18.84 -5.87
CA GLY A 408 1.56 -19.94 -6.85
C GLY A 408 1.84 -19.52 -8.29
N SER A 409 1.99 -18.21 -8.56
CA SER A 409 2.35 -17.69 -9.88
C SER A 409 3.86 -17.60 -10.11
N TRP A 410 4.70 -17.87 -9.11
CA TRP A 410 6.12 -17.49 -9.15
C TRP A 410 7.05 -18.68 -8.85
N ASP A 411 7.79 -19.12 -9.87
CA ASP A 411 8.77 -20.21 -9.76
C ASP A 411 10.07 -19.77 -9.06
N CYS A 412 10.40 -18.48 -9.10
CA CYS A 412 11.56 -17.86 -8.44
C CYS A 412 11.43 -16.34 -8.37
N LEU A 413 12.43 -15.66 -7.78
CA LEU A 413 12.48 -14.19 -7.72
C LEU A 413 12.63 -13.58 -9.12
N GLU A 414 13.45 -14.17 -9.99
CA GLU A 414 13.66 -13.70 -11.36
C GLU A 414 12.36 -13.73 -12.19
N ALA A 415 11.45 -14.67 -11.93
CA ALA A 415 10.12 -14.70 -12.57
C ALA A 415 9.23 -13.51 -12.12
N PHE A 416 9.33 -13.10 -10.85
CA PHE A 416 8.63 -11.93 -10.32
C PHE A 416 9.20 -10.62 -10.89
N LEU A 417 10.53 -10.50 -10.94
CA LEU A 417 11.24 -9.36 -11.55
C LEU A 417 10.97 -9.27 -13.07
N ALA A 418 10.87 -10.41 -13.76
CA ALA A 418 10.55 -10.47 -15.18
C ALA A 418 9.15 -9.93 -15.50
N ASP A 419 8.13 -10.29 -14.72
CA ASP A 419 6.77 -9.80 -14.99
C ASP A 419 6.58 -8.33 -14.62
N TYR A 420 7.03 -7.89 -13.44
CA TYR A 420 6.78 -6.52 -12.97
C TYR A 420 7.75 -5.46 -13.54
N GLN A 421 9.01 -5.83 -13.83
CA GLN A 421 10.06 -4.87 -14.22
C GLN A 421 10.73 -5.20 -15.56
N CYS A 422 10.37 -6.32 -16.20
CA CYS A 422 11.06 -6.84 -17.39
C CYS A 422 12.57 -7.09 -17.17
N ILE A 423 12.96 -7.41 -15.93
CA ILE A 423 14.34 -7.71 -15.53
C ILE A 423 14.55 -9.24 -15.61
N THR A 424 15.59 -9.69 -16.30
CA THR A 424 15.80 -11.12 -16.58
C THR A 424 16.56 -11.87 -15.49
N ASP A 425 17.35 -11.18 -14.68
CA ASP A 425 18.32 -11.75 -13.75
C ASP A 425 18.81 -10.69 -12.73
N LYS A 426 19.57 -11.17 -11.74
CA LYS A 426 20.10 -10.33 -10.65
C LYS A 426 21.16 -9.31 -11.10
N GLU A 427 21.88 -9.57 -12.19
CA GLU A 427 22.88 -8.62 -12.71
C GLU A 427 22.18 -7.46 -13.41
N MET A 428 21.15 -7.74 -14.21
CA MET A 428 20.28 -6.72 -14.79
C MET A 428 19.55 -5.91 -13.71
N LEU A 429 19.11 -6.54 -12.61
CA LEU A 429 18.58 -5.82 -11.44
C LEU A 429 19.61 -4.84 -10.88
N ARG A 430 20.81 -5.34 -10.57
CA ARG A 430 21.92 -4.55 -10.01
C ARG A 430 22.24 -3.34 -10.88
N LYS A 431 22.46 -3.55 -12.18
CA LYS A 431 22.81 -2.51 -13.17
C LYS A 431 21.73 -1.46 -13.43
N LEU A 432 20.47 -1.72 -13.10
CA LEU A 432 19.36 -0.78 -13.28
C LEU A 432 19.02 -0.03 -11.99
N THR A 433 19.28 -0.62 -10.83
CA THR A 433 18.70 -0.16 -9.55
C THR A 433 19.72 0.05 -8.42
N GLY A 434 20.90 -0.57 -8.49
CA GLY A 434 21.84 -0.69 -7.37
C GLY A 434 21.34 -1.60 -6.24
N VAL A 435 20.30 -2.39 -6.47
CA VAL A 435 19.72 -3.32 -5.49
C VAL A 435 20.39 -4.69 -5.60
N ILE A 436 20.77 -5.27 -4.46
CA ILE A 436 21.16 -6.67 -4.31
C ILE A 436 20.03 -7.40 -3.58
N ALA A 437 19.56 -8.51 -4.16
CA ALA A 437 18.62 -9.42 -3.50
C ALA A 437 19.40 -10.54 -2.79
N ALA A 438 19.19 -10.68 -1.48
CA ALA A 438 19.96 -11.61 -0.63
C ALA A 438 19.55 -13.08 -0.77
N LEU A 439 18.36 -13.37 -1.31
CA LEU A 439 17.78 -14.71 -1.33
C LEU A 439 18.03 -15.44 -2.65
N GLU A 440 18.45 -16.69 -2.54
CA GLU A 440 18.28 -17.72 -3.57
C GLU A 440 17.26 -18.71 -2.99
N PRO A 441 15.96 -18.66 -3.37
CA PRO A 441 15.04 -19.71 -2.97
C PRO A 441 15.55 -21.06 -3.49
N GLY A 442 15.43 -22.11 -2.68
CA GLY A 442 15.91 -23.44 -3.06
C GLY A 442 15.20 -23.93 -4.34
N LYS A 443 15.92 -24.61 -5.23
CA LYS A 443 15.39 -25.06 -6.54
C LYS A 443 14.14 -25.94 -6.46
N ASP A 444 13.89 -26.54 -5.30
CA ASP A 444 12.74 -27.41 -5.01
C ASP A 444 11.76 -26.80 -3.99
N GLU A 445 11.88 -25.50 -3.67
CA GLU A 445 11.02 -24.84 -2.69
C GLU A 445 9.64 -24.49 -3.26
N LEU A 446 8.59 -25.10 -2.68
CA LEU A 446 7.21 -24.82 -3.04
C LEU A 446 6.81 -23.40 -2.57
N LEU A 447 6.35 -22.56 -3.50
CA LEU A 447 5.91 -21.18 -3.26
C LEU A 447 7.05 -20.27 -2.72
N PRO A 448 8.16 -20.12 -3.47
CA PRO A 448 9.43 -19.59 -2.97
C PRO A 448 9.38 -18.14 -2.46
N LEU A 449 8.38 -17.36 -2.88
CA LEU A 449 8.24 -15.95 -2.49
C LEU A 449 7.31 -15.71 -1.29
N ILE A 450 6.78 -16.75 -0.63
CA ILE A 450 6.05 -16.61 0.65
C ILE A 450 6.97 -16.13 1.78
N LYS A 451 8.25 -16.54 1.74
CA LYS A 451 9.27 -16.08 2.68
C LYS A 451 9.63 -14.62 2.43
N TYR A 452 10.02 -13.92 3.50
CA TYR A 452 10.57 -12.58 3.37
C TYR A 452 11.90 -12.59 2.63
N ASN A 453 11.92 -11.91 1.50
CA ASN A 453 13.11 -11.64 0.70
C ASN A 453 13.70 -10.30 1.11
N SER A 454 15.00 -10.27 1.40
CA SER A 454 15.72 -9.06 1.79
C SER A 454 16.48 -8.44 0.62
N TYR A 455 16.44 -7.12 0.53
CA TYR A 455 17.03 -6.28 -0.50
C TYR A 455 17.92 -5.23 0.17
N SER A 456 19.19 -5.16 -0.23
CA SER A 456 20.17 -4.20 0.25
C SER A 456 20.77 -3.41 -0.90
N ARG A 457 21.51 -2.35 -0.59
CA ARG A 457 22.24 -1.55 -1.60
C ARG A 457 23.58 -2.21 -1.90
N GLU A 458 23.99 -2.19 -3.17
CA GLU A 458 25.36 -2.55 -3.55
C GLU A 458 26.38 -1.65 -2.83
N ALA A 459 27.48 -2.26 -2.37
CA ALA A 459 28.59 -1.50 -1.79
C ALA A 459 29.24 -0.63 -2.88
N LEU A 460 29.52 0.63 -2.54
CA LEU A 460 30.19 1.57 -3.45
C LEU A 460 31.69 1.26 -3.59
N ASP A 461 31.99 0.11 -4.19
CA ASP A 461 33.34 -0.21 -4.66
C ASP A 461 33.65 0.61 -5.92
N SER A 462 34.94 0.90 -6.14
CA SER A 462 35.42 1.74 -7.24
C SER A 462 35.40 1.03 -8.61
N GLN A 463 34.27 0.44 -8.99
CA GLN A 463 34.03 -0.07 -10.33
C GLN A 463 34.03 1.10 -11.34
N ASP A 464 34.46 0.83 -12.59
CA ASP A 464 34.28 1.79 -13.68
C ASP A 464 32.78 2.00 -13.89
N ALA A 465 32.33 3.25 -13.76
CA ALA A 465 30.92 3.63 -13.81
C ALA A 465 30.20 3.14 -15.08
N TRP A 466 30.90 3.01 -16.21
CA TRP A 466 30.30 2.48 -17.44
C TRP A 466 30.08 0.97 -17.41
N SER A 467 30.96 0.23 -16.72
CA SER A 467 30.84 -1.23 -16.59
C SER A 467 29.64 -1.65 -15.72
N ALA A 468 29.21 -0.77 -14.82
CA ALA A 468 28.04 -0.92 -13.95
C ALA A 468 26.69 -0.66 -14.64
N LEU A 469 26.67 -0.14 -15.87
CA LEU A 469 25.43 0.10 -16.64
C LEU A 469 25.13 -1.04 -17.63
N LEU A 470 23.90 -1.09 -18.12
CA LEU A 470 23.54 -1.90 -19.29
C LEU A 470 24.05 -1.22 -20.58
N PRO A 471 24.48 -2.00 -21.60
CA PRO A 471 24.75 -1.47 -22.94
C PRO A 471 23.55 -0.72 -23.51
N GLN A 472 23.78 0.39 -24.23
CA GLN A 472 22.73 1.30 -24.73
C GLN A 472 21.59 0.58 -25.46
N ALA A 473 21.91 -0.38 -26.33
CA ALA A 473 20.91 -1.13 -27.10
C ALA A 473 20.05 -2.07 -26.23
N GLU A 474 20.63 -2.64 -25.18
CA GLU A 474 19.93 -3.50 -24.21
C GLU A 474 19.04 -2.65 -23.29
N PHE A 475 19.58 -1.54 -22.78
CA PHE A 475 18.83 -0.53 -22.03
C PHE A 475 17.62 -0.01 -22.81
N GLN A 476 17.82 0.37 -24.08
CA GLN A 476 16.74 0.85 -24.94
C GLN A 476 15.69 -0.24 -25.23
N LYS A 477 16.12 -1.49 -25.48
CA LYS A 477 15.20 -2.64 -25.62
C LYS A 477 14.38 -2.84 -24.36
N TRP A 478 15.02 -2.84 -23.19
CA TRP A 478 14.37 -3.00 -21.89
C TRP A 478 13.35 -1.89 -21.62
N PHE A 479 13.75 -0.62 -21.75
CA PHE A 479 12.85 0.50 -21.46
C PHE A 479 11.61 0.48 -22.37
N TYR A 480 11.76 0.21 -23.67
CA TYR A 480 10.59 0.04 -24.55
C TYR A 480 9.73 -1.18 -24.16
N THR A 481 10.33 -2.26 -23.67
CA THR A 481 9.57 -3.44 -23.18
C THR A 481 8.77 -3.08 -21.93
N LEU A 482 9.38 -2.39 -20.97
CA LEU A 482 8.74 -1.93 -19.75
C LEU A 482 7.64 -0.88 -20.03
N PHE A 483 7.89 0.06 -20.95
CA PHE A 483 6.87 0.98 -21.45
C PHE A 483 5.64 0.21 -21.96
N PHE A 484 5.81 -0.80 -22.83
CA PHE A 484 4.68 -1.60 -23.31
C PHE A 484 4.06 -2.50 -22.23
N ARG A 485 4.81 -2.93 -21.20
CA ARG A 485 4.29 -3.67 -20.04
C ARG A 485 3.33 -2.84 -19.17
N ILE A 486 3.56 -1.52 -19.10
CA ILE A 486 2.75 -0.56 -18.34
C ILE A 486 1.64 0.07 -19.20
N ALA A 487 1.93 0.39 -20.47
CA ALA A 487 0.96 0.94 -21.43
C ALA A 487 -0.04 -0.11 -21.93
N LEU A 488 0.38 -1.38 -22.02
CA LEU A 488 -0.43 -2.53 -22.47
C LEU A 488 -0.28 -3.73 -21.51
N PRO A 489 -0.67 -3.59 -20.23
CA PRO A 489 -0.72 -4.71 -19.28
C PRO A 489 -1.53 -5.89 -19.80
N HIS A 490 -1.22 -7.08 -19.32
CA HIS A 490 -1.69 -8.36 -19.85
C HIS A 490 -3.17 -8.58 -19.60
N ASN A 491 -3.82 -9.41 -20.43
CA ASN A 491 -5.13 -9.95 -20.09
C ASN A 491 -4.98 -10.96 -18.95
N VAL A 492 -5.74 -10.79 -17.87
CA VAL A 492 -5.77 -11.70 -16.71
C VAL A 492 -7.08 -12.46 -16.65
N ASP A 493 -7.04 -13.68 -16.12
CA ASP A 493 -8.24 -14.47 -15.84
C ASP A 493 -8.83 -14.06 -14.49
N ILE A 494 -9.75 -13.08 -14.51
CA ILE A 494 -10.42 -12.55 -13.31
C ILE A 494 -11.28 -13.59 -12.57
N SER A 495 -11.50 -14.79 -13.12
CA SER A 495 -12.18 -15.88 -12.40
C SER A 495 -11.28 -16.60 -11.39
N LYS A 496 -9.95 -16.42 -11.48
CA LYS A 496 -8.94 -17.08 -10.63
C LYS A 496 -8.30 -16.09 -9.66
N THR A 497 -9.09 -15.58 -8.70
CA THR A 497 -8.73 -14.52 -7.74
C THR A 497 -7.32 -14.64 -7.16
N ASP A 498 -6.93 -15.85 -6.77
CA ASP A 498 -5.72 -16.15 -6.00
C ASP A 498 -4.47 -16.32 -6.90
N ALA A 499 -4.63 -16.13 -8.21
CA ALA A 499 -3.59 -16.16 -9.22
C ALA A 499 -3.48 -14.83 -10.02
N ILE A 500 -4.29 -13.82 -9.69
CA ILE A 500 -4.30 -12.54 -10.43
C ILE A 500 -3.08 -11.69 -10.06
N ILE A 501 -2.15 -11.59 -11.02
CA ILE A 501 -1.05 -10.61 -11.05
C ILE A 501 -1.63 -9.24 -11.39
N LEU A 502 -1.43 -8.25 -10.51
CA LEU A 502 -1.99 -6.92 -10.69
C LEU A 502 -1.07 -6.03 -11.54
N SER A 503 -1.67 -5.16 -12.35
CA SER A 503 -0.95 -4.12 -13.11
C SER A 503 -1.56 -2.74 -12.80
N PRO A 504 -1.36 -2.21 -11.57
CA PRO A 504 -2.00 -0.99 -11.09
C PRO A 504 -1.36 0.31 -11.62
N LEU A 505 -0.20 0.20 -12.29
CA LEU A 505 0.61 1.34 -12.69
C LEU A 505 0.12 2.00 -13.97
N ASN A 506 0.19 3.32 -13.99
CA ASN A 506 -0.02 4.17 -15.16
C ASN A 506 1.32 4.78 -15.63
N LEU A 507 1.30 5.58 -16.69
CA LEU A 507 2.52 6.09 -17.33
C LEU A 507 3.34 7.08 -16.50
N THR A 508 2.85 7.57 -15.34
CA THR A 508 3.62 8.46 -14.45
C THR A 508 4.87 7.80 -13.86
N VAL A 509 4.83 6.48 -13.63
CA VAL A 509 5.95 5.73 -13.03
C VAL A 509 7.23 5.80 -13.85
N LEU A 510 7.12 6.03 -15.18
CA LEU A 510 8.25 6.18 -16.08
C LEU A 510 9.07 7.45 -15.79
N PHE A 511 8.44 8.51 -15.27
CA PHE A 511 9.13 9.76 -14.95
C PHE A 511 9.93 9.64 -13.65
N ARG A 512 9.41 8.89 -12.66
CA ARG A 512 10.15 8.50 -11.45
C ARG A 512 11.29 7.53 -11.76
N LEU A 513 11.07 6.61 -12.70
CA LEU A 513 12.12 5.73 -13.22
C LEU A 513 13.25 6.52 -13.89
N ILE A 514 12.95 7.54 -14.67
CA ILE A 514 13.98 8.39 -15.32
C ILE A 514 14.84 9.15 -14.30
N ASP A 515 14.24 9.72 -13.24
CA ASP A 515 15.00 10.39 -12.17
C ASP A 515 15.90 9.39 -11.43
N GLN A 516 15.40 8.19 -11.08
CA GLN A 516 16.20 7.14 -10.45
C GLN A 516 17.34 6.65 -11.35
N LEU A 517 17.09 6.39 -12.63
CA LEU A 517 18.11 5.94 -13.59
C LEU A 517 19.20 6.98 -13.78
N HIS A 518 18.84 8.26 -13.88
CA HIS A 518 19.80 9.36 -13.93
C HIS A 518 20.66 9.42 -12.66
N ASN A 519 20.04 9.31 -11.49
CA ASN A 519 20.76 9.30 -10.20
C ASN A 519 21.62 8.04 -10.03
N HIS A 520 21.36 6.97 -10.79
CA HIS A 520 22.21 5.77 -10.91
C HIS A 520 23.31 5.90 -11.97
N GLY A 521 23.35 6.99 -12.74
CA GLY A 521 24.40 7.30 -13.72
C GLY A 521 24.03 7.07 -15.20
N TYR A 522 22.80 6.68 -15.52
CA TYR A 522 22.40 6.53 -16.93
C TYR A 522 22.41 7.88 -17.68
N PRO A 523 22.99 7.96 -18.89
CA PRO A 523 23.07 9.22 -19.62
C PRO A 523 21.71 9.82 -19.97
N SER A 524 21.48 11.09 -19.60
CA SER A 524 20.23 11.82 -19.89
C SER A 524 19.81 11.74 -21.36
N HIS A 525 20.77 11.77 -22.29
CA HIS A 525 20.47 11.74 -23.73
C HIS A 525 19.88 10.40 -24.21
N TRP A 526 20.17 9.27 -23.54
CA TRP A 526 19.53 7.98 -23.86
C TRP A 526 18.05 7.99 -23.47
N MET A 527 17.75 8.52 -22.28
CA MET A 527 16.38 8.61 -21.76
C MET A 527 15.54 9.64 -22.52
N SER A 528 16.13 10.80 -22.88
CA SER A 528 15.43 11.80 -23.70
C SER A 528 15.13 11.29 -25.10
N GLU A 529 16.03 10.52 -25.74
CA GLU A 529 15.79 9.91 -27.05
C GLU A 529 14.62 8.92 -26.99
N ILE A 530 14.54 8.10 -25.95
CA ILE A 530 13.46 7.13 -25.73
C ILE A 530 12.10 7.82 -25.60
N ILE A 531 11.99 8.84 -24.73
CA ILE A 531 10.73 9.60 -24.55
C ILE A 531 10.35 10.36 -25.83
N TYR A 532 11.32 10.99 -26.49
CA TYR A 532 11.11 11.64 -27.79
C TYR A 532 10.57 10.66 -28.84
N ASN A 533 11.13 9.45 -28.92
CA ASN A 533 10.69 8.44 -29.87
C ASN A 533 9.27 7.91 -29.57
N ILE A 534 8.86 7.87 -28.30
CA ILE A 534 7.50 7.50 -27.89
C ILE A 534 6.50 8.61 -28.28
N ILE A 535 6.78 9.88 -27.95
CA ILE A 535 5.97 11.06 -28.33
C ILE A 535 5.88 11.20 -29.86
N GLU A 536 6.98 10.94 -30.56
CA GLU A 536 7.02 11.10 -32.01
C GLU A 536 6.48 9.90 -32.80
N ASN A 537 6.06 8.82 -32.13
CA ASN A 537 5.65 7.57 -32.79
C ASN A 537 6.75 7.03 -33.73
N LYS A 538 8.01 7.10 -33.28
CA LYS A 538 9.23 6.69 -33.97
C LYS A 538 9.87 5.42 -33.40
N VAL A 539 9.32 4.85 -32.32
CA VAL A 539 9.85 3.63 -31.68
C VAL A 539 10.06 2.50 -32.70
N ALA A 540 11.31 2.07 -32.85
CA ALA A 540 11.70 0.88 -33.60
C ALA A 540 12.49 -0.04 -32.67
N SER A 541 12.04 -1.28 -32.49
CA SER A 541 12.65 -2.19 -31.51
C SER A 541 12.55 -3.66 -31.91
N THR A 542 13.40 -4.48 -31.26
CA THR A 542 13.39 -5.95 -31.29
C THR A 542 12.59 -6.56 -30.14
N CYS A 543 12.03 -5.75 -29.24
CA CYS A 543 11.04 -6.18 -28.24
C CYS A 543 9.64 -6.34 -28.85
N ARG A 544 8.70 -6.87 -28.07
CA ARG A 544 7.26 -6.90 -28.37
C ARG A 544 6.47 -6.54 -27.11
N PRO A 545 5.25 -5.98 -27.25
CA PRO A 545 4.33 -5.87 -26.14
C PRO A 545 4.15 -7.25 -25.49
N PRO A 546 4.31 -7.38 -24.17
CA PRO A 546 4.03 -8.64 -23.47
C PRO A 546 2.56 -9.06 -23.66
N ARG A 547 2.29 -10.38 -23.71
CA ARG A 547 0.95 -10.94 -24.03
C ARG A 547 0.44 -12.06 -23.10
N ALA A 548 1.29 -12.61 -22.22
CA ALA A 548 0.93 -13.67 -21.28
C ALA A 548 1.61 -13.43 -19.93
N THR A 549 0.92 -13.69 -18.83
CA THR A 549 1.42 -13.50 -17.46
C THR A 549 1.32 -14.84 -16.71
N PRO A 550 2.30 -15.24 -15.88
CA PRO A 550 3.59 -14.59 -15.64
C PRO A 550 4.47 -14.52 -16.90
N THR A 551 5.20 -13.41 -17.05
CA THR A 551 6.15 -13.21 -18.14
C THR A 551 7.43 -13.98 -17.87
N THR A 552 7.77 -14.95 -18.73
CA THR A 552 9.00 -15.73 -18.53
C THR A 552 10.24 -14.94 -18.94
N VAL A 553 11.34 -15.16 -18.21
CA VAL A 553 12.69 -14.66 -18.56
C VAL A 553 13.06 -15.00 -20.03
N SER A 554 12.71 -16.21 -20.48
CA SER A 554 12.92 -16.66 -21.86
C SER A 554 12.13 -15.85 -22.91
N ALA A 555 10.94 -15.34 -22.57
CA ALA A 555 10.16 -14.48 -23.45
C ALA A 555 10.77 -13.08 -23.59
N LEU A 556 11.34 -12.53 -22.50
CA LEU A 556 12.03 -11.23 -22.50
C LEU A 556 13.36 -11.27 -23.27
N MET A 557 14.14 -12.34 -23.08
CA MET A 557 15.42 -12.52 -23.81
C MET A 557 15.21 -12.67 -25.32
N ARG A 558 14.06 -13.18 -25.77
CA ARG A 558 13.76 -13.38 -27.20
C ARG A 558 14.02 -12.11 -28.01
N GLN A 559 14.76 -12.27 -29.10
CA GLN A 559 14.99 -11.20 -30.08
C GLN A 559 14.06 -11.39 -31.26
N TYR A 560 13.23 -10.38 -31.52
CA TYR A 560 12.37 -10.34 -32.71
C TYR A 560 13.02 -9.49 -33.80
N LYS A 561 12.59 -9.67 -35.05
CA LYS A 561 12.99 -8.78 -36.14
C LYS A 561 12.61 -7.33 -35.80
N LEU A 562 13.56 -6.41 -36.05
CA LEU A 562 13.39 -4.97 -35.85
C LEU A 562 12.11 -4.49 -36.56
N LYS A 563 11.27 -3.75 -35.84
CA LYS A 563 9.98 -3.29 -36.35
C LYS A 563 9.60 -1.96 -35.72
N LYS A 564 8.95 -1.08 -36.50
CA LYS A 564 8.26 0.11 -35.97
C LYS A 564 7.11 -0.36 -35.08
N LEU A 565 7.13 0.02 -33.81
CA LEU A 565 6.07 -0.24 -32.84
C LEU A 565 5.28 1.06 -32.67
N CYS A 566 3.99 1.03 -32.99
CA CYS A 566 3.14 2.20 -32.88
C CYS A 566 2.92 2.57 -31.39
N THR A 567 3.27 3.81 -31.03
CA THR A 567 2.99 4.41 -29.72
C THR A 567 1.94 5.52 -29.78
N GLY A 568 1.37 5.78 -30.97
CA GLY A 568 0.34 6.80 -31.22
C GLY A 568 -0.74 6.94 -30.13
N PRO A 569 -1.39 5.84 -29.67
CA PRO A 569 -2.42 5.92 -28.63
C PRO A 569 -1.94 6.53 -27.30
N PHE A 570 -0.65 6.44 -26.97
CA PHE A 570 -0.09 6.89 -25.69
C PHE A 570 0.72 8.20 -25.84
N ALA A 571 0.92 8.67 -27.07
CA ALA A 571 1.86 9.76 -27.36
C ALA A 571 1.43 11.09 -26.75
N ASP A 572 0.13 11.41 -26.81
CA ASP A 572 -0.45 12.62 -26.23
C ASP A 572 -0.39 12.62 -24.68
N GLU A 573 -0.62 11.46 -24.04
CA GLU A 573 -0.47 11.32 -22.58
C GLU A 573 1.00 11.50 -22.16
N ILE A 574 1.94 10.77 -22.79
CA ILE A 574 3.38 10.90 -22.48
C ILE A 574 3.87 12.33 -22.72
N ALA A 575 3.42 13.02 -23.77
CA ALA A 575 3.78 14.41 -24.03
C ALA A 575 3.26 15.36 -22.94
N THR A 576 2.02 15.15 -22.47
CA THR A 576 1.42 15.92 -21.38
C THR A 576 2.13 15.67 -20.05
N LEU A 577 2.41 14.40 -19.73
CA LEU A 577 3.19 14.03 -18.54
C LEU A 577 4.63 14.55 -18.60
N THR A 578 5.25 14.61 -19.79
CA THR A 578 6.58 15.22 -19.96
C THR A 578 6.59 16.71 -19.62
N ARG A 579 5.49 17.44 -19.87
CA ARG A 579 5.34 18.82 -19.39
C ARG A 579 5.18 18.85 -17.86
N ILE A 580 4.24 18.08 -17.32
CA ILE A 580 3.91 18.06 -15.87
C ILE A 580 5.13 17.67 -15.02
N PHE A 581 5.88 16.64 -15.41
CA PHE A 581 7.07 16.16 -14.69
C PHE A 581 8.37 16.89 -15.09
N SER A 582 8.30 17.93 -15.93
CA SER A 582 9.49 18.70 -16.32
C SER A 582 10.31 19.28 -15.15
N PRO A 583 9.75 19.63 -13.96
CA PRO A 583 10.55 20.07 -12.81
C PRO A 583 11.44 18.97 -12.20
N ILE A 584 11.07 17.69 -12.34
CA ILE A 584 11.87 16.57 -11.82
C ILE A 584 12.80 15.97 -12.88
N LEU A 585 12.48 16.10 -14.17
CA LEU A 585 13.27 15.51 -15.25
C LEU A 585 14.73 16.03 -15.29
N PRO A 586 15.72 15.15 -15.56
CA PRO A 586 17.13 15.51 -15.63
C PRO A 586 17.56 16.07 -17.01
N PHE A 587 16.60 16.43 -17.86
CA PHE A 587 16.80 17.00 -19.19
C PHE A 587 15.56 17.79 -19.64
N VAL A 588 15.79 18.75 -20.53
CA VAL A 588 14.71 19.43 -21.27
C VAL A 588 14.48 18.67 -22.58
N LEU A 589 13.22 18.46 -22.95
CA LEU A 589 12.85 17.76 -24.19
C LEU A 589 12.01 18.68 -25.08
N GLU A 590 12.52 18.98 -26.27
CA GLU A 590 11.86 19.86 -27.23
C GLU A 590 11.12 19.03 -28.30
N SER A 591 9.79 19.07 -28.26
CA SER A 591 8.90 18.56 -29.31
C SER A 591 7.68 19.47 -29.43
N GLN A 592 7.22 19.71 -30.65
CA GLN A 592 5.99 20.46 -30.93
C GLN A 592 4.71 19.77 -30.42
N LYS A 593 4.81 18.49 -30.03
CA LYS A 593 3.71 17.75 -29.40
C LYS A 593 3.66 17.90 -27.88
N ILE A 594 4.74 18.37 -27.24
CA ILE A 594 4.69 18.67 -25.81
C ILE A 594 3.87 19.96 -25.65
N PRO A 595 2.72 19.91 -24.96
CA PRO A 595 1.87 21.08 -24.78
C PRO A 595 2.61 22.17 -24.00
N SER A 596 2.19 23.43 -24.15
CA SER A 596 2.54 24.45 -23.16
C SER A 596 1.80 24.13 -21.85
N GLN A 597 2.36 24.56 -20.72
CA GLN A 597 1.68 24.45 -19.42
C GLN A 597 0.31 25.13 -19.44
N GLU A 598 0.21 26.25 -20.16
CA GLU A 598 -1.02 27.02 -20.32
C GLU A 598 -2.11 26.31 -21.12
N ASP A 599 -1.77 25.28 -21.88
CA ASP A 599 -2.73 24.48 -22.64
C ASP A 599 -3.37 23.38 -21.77
N ILE A 600 -2.69 22.92 -20.71
CA ILE A 600 -3.12 21.80 -19.86
C ILE A 600 -4.22 22.24 -18.89
N HIS A 601 -5.35 21.55 -18.92
CA HIS A 601 -6.49 21.77 -18.02
C HIS A 601 -7.10 20.44 -17.56
N LYS A 602 -7.80 20.44 -16.43
CA LYS A 602 -8.57 19.29 -15.96
C LYS A 602 -9.88 19.22 -16.75
N TYR A 603 -10.09 18.15 -17.50
CA TYR A 603 -11.32 17.89 -18.24
C TYR A 603 -12.15 16.83 -17.52
N THR A 604 -13.46 17.04 -17.41
CA THR A 604 -14.41 16.09 -16.81
C THR A 604 -15.36 15.52 -17.87
N PHE A 605 -15.46 14.19 -17.91
CA PHE A 605 -16.24 13.42 -18.86
C PHE A 605 -17.42 12.77 -18.12
N PRO A 606 -18.67 13.22 -18.36
CA PRO A 606 -19.84 12.55 -17.85
C PRO A 606 -20.07 11.24 -18.61
N LEU A 607 -20.08 10.12 -17.90
CA LEU A 607 -20.24 8.77 -18.47
C LEU A 607 -21.51 8.11 -17.93
N GLU A 608 -21.95 7.05 -18.60
CA GLU A 608 -23.11 6.29 -18.12
C GLU A 608 -22.82 5.57 -16.79
N LYS A 609 -23.79 5.58 -15.88
CA LYS A 609 -23.67 4.95 -14.57
C LYS A 609 -23.55 3.44 -14.69
N MET A 610 -22.40 2.91 -14.30
CA MET A 610 -22.15 1.46 -14.30
C MET A 610 -23.04 0.77 -13.25
N TYR A 611 -23.95 -0.10 -13.71
CA TYR A 611 -24.81 -0.89 -12.81
C TYR A 611 -24.08 -2.09 -12.20
N THR A 612 -23.05 -2.59 -12.87
CA THR A 612 -22.26 -3.76 -12.48
C THR A 612 -20.78 -3.49 -12.72
N VAL A 613 -20.12 -2.88 -11.74
CA VAL A 613 -18.67 -3.03 -11.62
C VAL A 613 -18.43 -4.35 -10.90
N GLN A 614 -17.77 -5.29 -11.58
CA GLN A 614 -17.33 -6.55 -10.99
C GLN A 614 -16.39 -6.26 -9.81
N GLU A 615 -16.39 -7.10 -8.78
CA GLU A 615 -15.67 -6.80 -7.54
C GLU A 615 -14.16 -6.64 -7.79
N MET A 616 -13.56 -5.72 -7.01
CA MET A 616 -12.19 -5.17 -7.17
C MET A 616 -11.09 -6.22 -7.43
N PRO A 617 -10.00 -5.84 -8.13
CA PRO A 617 -9.56 -4.47 -8.43
C PRO A 617 -10.05 -3.90 -9.75
N ASN A 618 -10.09 -2.58 -9.84
CA ASN A 618 -10.52 -1.82 -11.02
C ASN A 618 -9.36 -0.98 -11.57
N ASN A 619 -8.48 -1.61 -12.34
CA ASN A 619 -7.49 -0.88 -13.11
C ASN A 619 -8.21 -0.32 -14.36
N LEU A 620 -8.44 0.98 -14.38
CA LEU A 620 -9.25 1.66 -15.39
C LEU A 620 -8.40 2.58 -16.27
N THR A 621 -8.83 2.75 -17.51
CA THR A 621 -8.27 3.72 -18.46
C THR A 621 -9.40 4.36 -19.26
N LEU A 622 -9.22 5.62 -19.64
CA LEU A 622 -10.14 6.34 -20.52
C LEU A 622 -9.62 6.25 -21.95
N LEU A 623 -10.41 5.62 -22.84
CA LEU A 623 -10.13 5.57 -24.26
C LEU A 623 -10.94 6.65 -24.99
N PHE A 624 -10.31 7.28 -25.98
CA PHE A 624 -10.90 8.17 -26.97
C PHE A 624 -10.72 7.57 -28.36
N TRP A 625 -11.70 7.71 -29.24
CA TRP A 625 -11.59 7.21 -30.62
C TRP A 625 -12.42 7.99 -31.65
N SER A 626 -11.92 8.05 -32.88
CA SER A 626 -12.66 8.58 -34.04
C SER A 626 -13.62 7.52 -34.57
N ASP A 627 -14.93 7.80 -34.54
CA ASP A 627 -15.98 6.93 -35.10
C ASP A 627 -15.82 6.77 -36.62
N LYS A 628 -15.31 7.80 -37.31
CA LYS A 628 -15.01 7.72 -38.75
C LYS A 628 -13.98 6.63 -39.05
N LEU A 629 -12.82 6.68 -38.40
CA LEU A 629 -11.75 5.69 -38.62
C LEU A 629 -12.11 4.32 -38.02
N PHE A 630 -12.93 4.27 -36.96
CA PHE A 630 -13.45 3.03 -36.39
C PHE A 630 -14.34 2.27 -37.38
N ARG A 631 -15.16 2.96 -38.19
CA ARG A 631 -15.96 2.29 -39.25
C ARG A 631 -15.10 1.60 -40.32
N GLU A 632 -13.87 2.10 -40.56
CA GLU A 632 -12.96 1.52 -41.56
C GLU A 632 -12.34 0.18 -41.12
N VAL A 633 -12.29 -0.14 -39.82
CA VAL A 633 -11.78 -1.45 -39.33
C VAL A 633 -12.82 -2.58 -39.35
N GLY A 634 -14.05 -2.28 -39.77
CA GLY A 634 -15.10 -3.26 -40.07
C GLY A 634 -15.55 -4.13 -38.89
N GLN A 635 -16.21 -5.25 -39.18
CA GLN A 635 -16.83 -6.10 -38.17
C GLN A 635 -15.83 -6.68 -37.15
N VAL A 636 -14.61 -7.00 -37.58
CA VAL A 636 -13.55 -7.53 -36.69
C VAL A 636 -13.13 -6.46 -35.68
N GLY A 637 -12.91 -5.22 -36.14
CA GLY A 637 -12.61 -4.10 -35.26
C GLY A 637 -13.77 -3.75 -34.33
N PHE A 638 -15.01 -3.85 -34.83
CA PHE A 638 -16.21 -3.68 -34.01
C PHE A 638 -16.30 -4.72 -32.88
N CYS A 639 -16.12 -6.01 -33.18
CA CYS A 639 -16.13 -7.05 -32.14
C CYS A 639 -15.04 -6.81 -31.08
N ALA A 640 -13.82 -6.46 -31.49
CA ALA A 640 -12.75 -6.12 -30.56
C ALA A 640 -13.11 -4.92 -29.66
N MET A 641 -13.66 -3.85 -30.23
CA MET A 641 -14.04 -2.64 -29.46
C MET A 641 -15.04 -2.91 -28.33
N TYR A 642 -15.94 -3.89 -28.51
CA TYR A 642 -16.99 -4.23 -27.53
C TYR A 642 -16.63 -5.39 -26.58
N GLN A 643 -15.57 -6.14 -26.86
CA GLN A 643 -15.20 -7.37 -26.14
C GLN A 643 -13.78 -7.33 -25.54
N ASN A 644 -12.78 -6.89 -26.31
CA ASN A 644 -11.38 -6.83 -25.90
C ASN A 644 -10.63 -5.88 -26.84
N ILE A 645 -10.24 -4.70 -26.37
CA ILE A 645 -9.61 -3.68 -27.22
C ILE A 645 -8.11 -3.90 -27.49
N ARG A 646 -7.46 -4.84 -26.79
CA ARG A 646 -6.01 -5.11 -26.92
C ARG A 646 -5.55 -5.36 -28.37
N PRO A 647 -6.26 -6.13 -29.23
CA PRO A 647 -5.87 -6.35 -30.62
C PRO A 647 -5.77 -5.07 -31.47
N LEU A 648 -6.58 -4.05 -31.13
CA LEU A 648 -6.55 -2.75 -31.80
C LEU A 648 -5.34 -1.94 -31.34
N LEU A 649 -4.95 -2.04 -30.06
CA LEU A 649 -3.82 -1.31 -29.48
C LEU A 649 -2.44 -1.96 -29.76
N ASP A 650 -2.30 -3.29 -29.68
CA ASP A 650 -1.02 -3.96 -29.89
C ASP A 650 -0.51 -3.74 -31.35
N PRO A 651 0.62 -3.04 -31.57
CA PRO A 651 1.16 -2.72 -32.90
C PRO A 651 1.57 -3.92 -33.75
N THR A 652 1.54 -5.12 -33.18
CA THR A 652 2.06 -6.35 -33.77
C THR A 652 1.04 -7.48 -33.83
N TRP A 653 -0.16 -7.31 -33.26
CA TRP A 653 -1.23 -8.31 -33.24
C TRP A 653 -1.57 -8.86 -34.64
N GLY A 654 -1.80 -7.96 -35.59
CA GLY A 654 -2.15 -8.30 -36.98
C GLY A 654 -1.08 -9.07 -37.75
N ASP A 655 0.17 -9.07 -37.29
CA ASP A 655 1.28 -9.75 -37.96
C ASP A 655 1.76 -11.01 -37.23
N GLU A 656 1.39 -11.20 -35.95
CA GLU A 656 1.96 -12.22 -35.07
C GLU A 656 0.92 -13.06 -34.30
N MET A 657 -0.34 -12.59 -34.19
CA MET A 657 -1.39 -13.24 -33.41
C MET A 657 -2.61 -13.59 -34.28
N ASP A 658 -3.20 -12.62 -34.98
CA ASP A 658 -4.37 -12.83 -35.83
C ASP A 658 -4.33 -11.91 -37.06
N ALA A 659 -4.21 -12.53 -38.24
CA ALA A 659 -4.11 -11.84 -39.52
C ALA A 659 -5.36 -11.02 -39.89
N GLN A 660 -6.51 -11.22 -39.23
CA GLN A 660 -7.72 -10.40 -39.43
C GLN A 660 -7.51 -8.95 -38.99
N PHE A 661 -6.58 -8.68 -38.06
CA PHE A 661 -6.20 -7.34 -37.61
C PHE A 661 -5.08 -6.71 -38.46
N LYS A 662 -4.76 -7.32 -39.62
CA LYS A 662 -3.76 -6.83 -40.57
C LYS A 662 -4.40 -5.90 -41.60
N GLY A 663 -3.76 -4.77 -41.86
CA GLY A 663 -4.18 -3.86 -42.91
C GLY A 663 -3.68 -2.44 -42.69
N ILE A 664 -3.94 -1.56 -43.66
CA ILE A 664 -3.66 -0.14 -43.52
C ILE A 664 -4.69 0.53 -42.61
N GLN A 665 -5.95 0.09 -42.65
CA GLN A 665 -7.05 0.57 -41.82
C GLN A 665 -6.77 0.41 -40.32
N PHE A 666 -6.34 -0.78 -39.87
CA PHE A 666 -5.96 -1.00 -38.46
C PHE A 666 -4.74 -0.18 -38.03
N LYS A 667 -3.77 0.04 -38.93
CA LYS A 667 -2.61 0.91 -38.66
C LYS A 667 -3.03 2.38 -38.53
N THR A 668 -3.85 2.87 -39.46
CA THR A 668 -4.37 4.25 -39.44
C THR A 668 -5.26 4.51 -38.23
N PHE A 669 -6.15 3.57 -37.88
CA PHE A 669 -7.00 3.69 -36.70
C PHE A 669 -6.15 3.74 -35.42
N ARG A 670 -5.15 2.85 -35.25
CA ARG A 670 -4.24 2.89 -34.10
C ARG A 670 -3.37 4.17 -34.07
N GLU A 671 -2.86 4.63 -35.21
CA GLU A 671 -1.95 5.80 -35.25
C GLU A 671 -2.66 7.16 -35.15
N LYS A 672 -3.96 7.26 -35.49
CA LYS A 672 -4.66 8.55 -35.62
C LYS A 672 -6.08 8.57 -35.03
N GLY A 673 -6.71 7.42 -34.86
CA GLY A 673 -8.10 7.27 -34.46
C GLY A 673 -8.30 6.72 -33.05
N MET A 674 -7.23 6.59 -32.25
CA MET A 674 -7.26 6.15 -30.86
C MET A 674 -6.32 7.01 -30.01
N VAL A 675 -6.77 7.43 -28.82
CA VAL A 675 -5.94 8.01 -27.76
C VAL A 675 -6.33 7.33 -26.45
N LEU A 676 -5.36 6.86 -25.68
CA LEU A 676 -5.55 6.19 -24.40
C LEU A 676 -4.98 7.07 -23.28
N TRP A 677 -5.72 7.20 -22.18
CA TRP A 677 -5.31 7.96 -21.00
C TRP A 677 -5.38 7.07 -19.76
N SER A 678 -4.24 6.84 -19.13
CA SER A 678 -4.08 6.01 -17.93
C SER A 678 -4.10 6.83 -16.62
N THR A 679 -3.85 8.14 -16.71
CA THR A 679 -3.88 9.09 -15.60
C THR A 679 -5.27 9.72 -15.42
N ILE A 680 -6.16 8.98 -14.74
CA ILE A 680 -7.56 9.38 -14.54
C ILE A 680 -8.00 9.32 -13.09
N GLU A 681 -8.89 10.23 -12.71
CA GLU A 681 -9.73 10.13 -11.52
C GLU A 681 -11.12 9.62 -11.93
N TRP A 682 -11.70 8.65 -11.20
CA TRP A 682 -13.06 8.15 -11.44
C TRP A 682 -13.97 8.36 -10.24
N ASN A 683 -14.98 9.21 -10.40
CA ASN A 683 -16.03 9.40 -9.40
C ASN A 683 -17.20 8.43 -9.67
N LEU A 684 -17.28 7.37 -8.87
CA LEU A 684 -18.34 6.36 -8.96
C LEU A 684 -19.74 6.90 -8.63
N GLU A 685 -19.85 7.97 -7.82
CA GLU A 685 -21.14 8.50 -7.38
C GLU A 685 -21.80 9.36 -8.46
N THR A 686 -21.03 10.30 -9.04
CA THR A 686 -21.46 11.14 -10.17
C THR A 686 -21.35 10.44 -11.53
N SER A 687 -20.59 9.33 -11.61
CA SER A 687 -20.26 8.61 -12.85
C SER A 687 -19.44 9.47 -13.83
N GLU A 688 -18.43 10.14 -13.30
CA GLU A 688 -17.59 11.07 -14.05
C GLU A 688 -16.11 10.68 -13.98
N ALA A 689 -15.48 10.60 -15.16
CA ALA A 689 -14.02 10.48 -15.25
C ALA A 689 -13.42 11.88 -15.39
N SER A 690 -12.24 12.13 -14.84
CA SER A 690 -11.49 13.36 -15.12
C SER A 690 -10.00 13.11 -15.32
N ALA A 691 -9.37 13.94 -16.15
CA ALA A 691 -7.98 13.82 -16.56
C ALA A 691 -7.39 15.19 -16.88
N TRP A 692 -6.08 15.35 -16.68
CA TRP A 692 -5.33 16.54 -17.10
C TRP A 692 -4.93 16.37 -18.58
N MET A 693 -5.47 17.23 -19.45
CA MET A 693 -5.32 17.10 -20.90
C MET A 693 -5.04 18.46 -21.59
N PRO A 694 -4.35 18.48 -22.73
CA PRO A 694 -4.14 19.69 -23.52
C PRO A 694 -5.44 20.19 -24.17
N SER A 695 -5.70 21.50 -24.14
CA SER A 695 -6.86 22.08 -24.82
C SER A 695 -6.75 21.95 -26.33
N SER A 696 -5.55 22.09 -26.90
CA SER A 696 -5.29 21.88 -28.33
C SER A 696 -5.77 20.50 -28.84
N LEU A 697 -5.56 19.45 -28.04
CA LEU A 697 -6.04 18.08 -28.30
C LEU A 697 -7.55 17.98 -28.14
N MET A 698 -8.09 18.49 -27.03
CA MET A 698 -9.53 18.45 -26.73
C MET A 698 -10.35 19.22 -27.76
N ASP A 699 -9.93 20.44 -28.11
CA ASP A 699 -10.57 21.27 -29.11
C ASP A 699 -10.52 20.62 -30.51
N ARG A 700 -9.47 19.85 -30.83
CA ARG A 700 -9.44 19.04 -32.06
C ARG A 700 -10.58 18.02 -32.06
N MET A 701 -10.65 17.18 -31.02
CA MET A 701 -11.67 16.11 -30.91
C MET A 701 -13.09 16.68 -30.87
N ILE A 702 -13.31 17.81 -30.20
CA ILE A 702 -14.61 18.49 -30.13
C ILE A 702 -15.00 19.12 -31.48
N ARG A 703 -14.06 19.74 -32.21
CA ARG A 703 -14.33 20.32 -33.55
C ARG A 703 -14.64 19.27 -34.60
N GLU A 704 -13.99 18.11 -34.55
CA GLU A 704 -14.18 17.03 -35.52
C GLU A 704 -15.55 16.33 -35.34
N ARG A 705 -16.14 16.38 -34.13
CA ARG A 705 -17.49 15.90 -33.79
C ARG A 705 -17.76 14.41 -34.03
N ASP A 706 -16.74 13.62 -34.36
CA ASP A 706 -16.81 12.16 -34.53
C ASP A 706 -16.10 11.39 -33.39
N TRP A 707 -15.57 12.09 -32.37
CA TRP A 707 -14.83 11.45 -31.27
C TRP A 707 -15.73 10.97 -30.14
N GLY A 708 -15.68 9.66 -29.88
CA GLY A 708 -16.25 9.00 -28.71
C GLY A 708 -15.24 8.87 -27.57
N CYS A 709 -15.74 8.65 -26.36
CA CYS A 709 -14.95 8.32 -25.17
C CYS A 709 -15.67 7.30 -24.27
N GLY A 710 -14.90 6.56 -23.48
CA GLY A 710 -15.43 5.56 -22.55
C GLY A 710 -14.35 4.86 -21.74
N LEU A 711 -14.73 4.35 -20.56
CA LEU A 711 -13.83 3.63 -19.67
C LEU A 711 -13.65 2.16 -20.10
N PHE A 712 -12.42 1.67 -19.95
CA PHE A 712 -12.06 0.28 -20.18
C PHE A 712 -11.29 -0.25 -18.97
N ARG A 713 -11.43 -1.56 -18.71
CA ARG A 713 -10.54 -2.28 -17.80
C ARG A 713 -9.18 -2.48 -18.47
N THR A 714 -8.07 -2.29 -17.78
CA THR A 714 -6.73 -2.60 -18.34
C THR A 714 -6.29 -4.04 -18.07
N ASP A 715 -6.98 -4.76 -17.18
CA ASP A 715 -6.69 -6.16 -16.84
C ASP A 715 -7.45 -7.16 -17.73
N THR A 716 -8.61 -6.80 -18.28
CA THR A 716 -9.31 -7.62 -19.29
C THR A 716 -9.45 -6.95 -20.66
N TRP A 717 -9.23 -5.63 -20.76
CA TRP A 717 -9.47 -4.83 -21.97
C TRP A 717 -10.93 -4.79 -22.44
N GLU A 718 -11.86 -5.12 -21.53
CA GLU A 718 -13.30 -5.02 -21.73
C GLU A 718 -13.81 -3.58 -21.49
N ARG A 719 -14.89 -3.22 -22.18
CA ARG A 719 -15.59 -1.94 -22.00
C ARG A 719 -16.30 -1.89 -20.65
N CYS A 720 -16.37 -0.70 -20.06
CA CYS A 720 -17.11 -0.41 -18.83
C CYS A 720 -18.33 0.52 -19.07
N TRP A 721 -18.84 0.59 -20.29
CA TRP A 721 -19.92 1.49 -20.72
C TRP A 721 -20.89 0.75 -21.64
N ASP A 722 -22.19 1.04 -21.55
CA ASP A 722 -23.21 0.49 -22.46
C ASP A 722 -23.60 1.47 -23.57
N LYS A 723 -23.72 2.77 -23.25
CA LYS A 723 -23.86 3.84 -24.24
C LYS A 723 -22.56 4.59 -24.48
N LEU A 724 -22.35 4.94 -25.75
CA LEU A 724 -21.25 5.77 -26.22
C LEU A 724 -21.39 7.19 -25.63
N SER A 725 -20.31 7.70 -25.03
CA SER A 725 -20.23 9.12 -24.61
C SER A 725 -19.42 9.90 -25.65
N LEU A 726 -19.85 11.12 -25.99
CA LEU A 726 -19.15 11.97 -26.95
C LEU A 726 -18.17 12.91 -26.25
N VAL A 727 -17.00 13.14 -26.85
CA VAL A 727 -15.99 14.08 -26.32
C VAL A 727 -16.53 15.51 -26.26
N SER A 728 -17.49 15.86 -27.11
CA SER A 728 -18.23 17.14 -27.08
C SER A 728 -18.97 17.42 -25.77
N ASN A 729 -19.20 16.39 -24.94
CA ASN A 729 -19.90 16.52 -23.65
C ASN A 729 -18.92 16.78 -22.49
N ALA A 730 -17.60 16.79 -22.76
CA ALA A 730 -16.59 17.06 -21.77
C ALA A 730 -16.67 18.51 -21.29
N ARG A 731 -16.46 18.71 -19.99
CA ARG A 731 -16.40 20.04 -19.36
C ARG A 731 -14.95 20.40 -19.08
N LYS A 732 -14.53 21.58 -19.54
CA LYS A 732 -13.22 22.15 -19.22
C LYS A 732 -13.27 22.77 -17.81
N GLY A 733 -12.38 22.34 -16.95
CA GLY A 733 -12.21 22.84 -15.58
C GLY A 733 -11.01 23.76 -15.43
N GLU A 734 -10.36 23.67 -14.27
CA GLU A 734 -9.16 24.44 -13.90
C GLU A 734 -7.95 24.18 -14.81
N LYS A 735 -7.05 25.16 -14.88
CA LYS A 735 -5.75 25.08 -15.57
C LYS A 735 -4.73 24.37 -14.66
N TRP A 736 -3.75 23.69 -15.25
CA TRP A 736 -2.63 23.16 -14.48
C TRP A 736 -1.70 24.30 -14.05
N GLU A 737 -1.57 24.49 -12.74
CA GLU A 737 -0.64 25.42 -12.12
C GLU A 737 0.43 24.59 -11.40
N ASP A 738 1.71 24.92 -11.61
CA ASP A 738 2.77 24.36 -10.77
C ASP A 738 2.82 25.20 -9.49
N ASP A 739 2.71 24.59 -8.31
CA ASP A 739 2.88 25.28 -7.01
C ASP A 739 4.26 25.98 -6.87
N ILE A 740 5.22 25.64 -7.75
CA ILE A 740 6.57 26.19 -7.82
C ILE A 740 6.61 27.50 -8.65
N THR A 741 5.82 28.50 -8.27
CA THR A 741 5.73 29.77 -9.02
C THR A 741 6.87 30.77 -8.76
N SER A 742 7.69 30.58 -7.72
CA SER A 742 8.83 31.47 -7.46
C SER A 742 10.14 30.96 -8.07
N VAL A 743 10.91 31.89 -8.64
CA VAL A 743 12.27 31.64 -9.13
C VAL A 743 13.23 31.31 -7.97
N GLU A 744 12.89 31.70 -6.74
CA GLU A 744 13.59 31.26 -5.53
C GLU A 744 13.36 29.77 -5.23
N ASP A 745 12.15 29.23 -5.38
CA ASP A 745 11.85 27.82 -5.10
C ASP A 745 12.48 26.88 -6.14
N ILE A 746 12.52 27.29 -7.41
CA ILE A 746 13.27 26.57 -8.46
C ILE A 746 14.77 26.54 -8.12
N LYS A 747 15.34 27.66 -7.63
CA LYS A 747 16.74 27.70 -7.17
C LYS A 747 16.95 26.85 -5.92
N LEU A 748 15.98 26.80 -5.00
CA LEU A 748 16.03 25.98 -3.80
C LEU A 748 16.02 24.48 -4.15
N ALA A 749 15.12 24.05 -5.03
CA ALA A 749 15.09 22.68 -5.55
C ALA A 749 16.39 22.30 -6.28
N GLN A 750 16.95 23.19 -7.09
CA GLN A 750 18.24 23.00 -7.75
C GLN A 750 19.44 23.03 -6.78
N SER A 751 19.35 23.75 -5.67
CA SER A 751 20.34 23.78 -4.59
C SER A 751 20.35 22.48 -3.81
N ILE A 752 19.16 21.97 -3.45
CA ILE A 752 18.97 20.68 -2.78
C ILE A 752 19.49 19.54 -3.68
N LYS A 753 19.16 19.54 -4.98
CA LYS A 753 19.71 18.58 -5.97
C LYS A 753 21.23 18.64 -6.15
N LYS A 754 21.93 19.69 -5.66
CA LYS A 754 23.39 19.84 -5.77
C LYS A 754 24.19 19.40 -4.54
N GLY A 755 23.55 18.89 -3.50
CA GLY A 755 24.25 18.36 -2.32
C GLY A 755 25.10 19.40 -1.57
N VAL A 756 24.69 20.67 -1.61
CA VAL A 756 25.39 21.74 -0.88
C VAL A 756 25.02 21.65 0.60
N ASN A 757 26.01 21.32 1.45
CA ASN A 757 25.90 21.40 2.89
C ASN A 757 25.56 22.85 3.30
N LEU A 758 24.33 23.09 3.77
CA LEU A 758 23.92 24.37 4.35
C LEU A 758 24.33 24.45 5.84
N GLU A 759 25.65 24.47 6.07
CA GLU A 759 26.21 25.11 7.26
C GLU A 759 26.79 26.48 6.86
N LYS A 760 25.89 27.48 6.71
CA LYS A 760 26.20 28.91 6.81
C LYS A 760 24.94 29.76 6.91
#